data_AF-C5LT26-F1
#
_entry.id   AF-C5LT26-F1
#
_cell.length_a   1.000
_cell.length_b   1.000
_cell.length_c   1.000
_cell.angle_alpha   90.00
_cell.angle_beta   90.00
_cell.angle_gamma   90.00
#
_symmetry.space_group_name_H-M   'P 1'
#
loop_
_entity.id
_entity.type
_entity.pdbx_description
1 polymer ?
#
loop_
_entity_poly.entity_id
_entity_poly.type
_entity_poly.pdbx_seq_one_letter_code
_entity_poly.pdbx_strand_id
1 'polypeptide(L)'
;MPHFYNMTLSKTSAVTCAVYGNFSAPKAQEIVVARGSTLELLRPDEQNRLQTVISVNCFGLIRSLETFRLVGANRDYLLVGSDSGRIVILEYNTTKNIFDKVHQETYGKTGCRRTVPGQYLAVDPKGRSCMVSAVERQKFVYILNRDLQSRLTISSPLEAHKSYTIVFATVGLDVGFDNPQFAAIECQYDDFGKKGPNPQKLLTIYEMDLGVNHVTRKHSDKIPFTAHDLIPVPGGTDGPGGVLLCCENFLSYYKQGHPVLSCAMPRRLDTPAEKGLMVVCWSRHKLKNFFFFLIQSEYGDLYKVTLSHKEGVVSEIQCSYFDSIPVAISICVLKTGFLFAASEFGNHALYQFASLGDVTPALVTSSHPNRENAVVAFKPRTLKNLTPFDELSSLAPITDMKVMDCFSTQTQVLQADGSGMQQTVTTGMSVGCQIYALSGRGPRSALRILRHGLTLGEAGASELPGQPNALFTIKPFGASYAPVAEGEVESDRYIVVSFVDQTLTLLVTSDNIHEVTDSGFAKEQPTLFAMRMQDKSAIQVMPTGIRHVAAGRRTTEWRAPPGRQVTMAASNGSQVVIALSGGEIQLFELDADTNGHLSEVAKRDIGCEVAALTVQPLSSGRTRSQFMAVAGVDSSVRVLSLDSDRPLRQLAAQALRTTASSVCMLQFGEGTTATIYLAIGLEDGVLVRSVVDGVTGQLSDQRQRVLGPRRVTLCPITVDGGRPAMVAMSSRPFLCFQANDYSAAGASGGQYQCVPLTKIPALPRFDHAAPFSIENCQEGICTTSQRVLRIVSVERLNETFNQVMVPLSYTGRKFLPLPPPRLLSGQMDAAQMDNRIMLAVMESDHNTYNEETKTEIRDALRKIKVDAGEEEDADMDPPPESQVNSLVGTYIAGQGKWGSCIRVVDPLTASTSFKLDLDVDEAATAMTVCYFYQLKDNRPCLVVGTATGVDPHNPSRSAHGKCYIKTYLYDESYNLQLIHVTPLEGVPSAMYPFEGRLLVALRGSPTVAPVLRIYELGKKRLLKKCEYKFLPESGGIMWLDVNKDRIFAADSRDSILVLRWRYSDNQMQVISDDTYPRCITAAAVLDYNTIVVGDKFDNIAVLRVPGDAKDAGAWGRDNDYASGNTFKMDLIGHFHVGETITSLQRVTMVAGGAEIVIYSTVLGTIGALYPFSSKREHGFLQALEMHMRNTAASPSLTGREHVMYRSFYHPIKNFVDADLCEVYYQLPAEKQRQIAVDMDKTPQEVMKKLEDIRNRVL
;
A
#
# COMPACT_ATOMS: atom_id res chain seq x y z
N MET A 1 -10.91 31.38 -6.05
CA MET A 1 -11.47 30.05 -5.74
C MET A 1 -10.31 29.12 -5.43
N PRO A 2 -10.46 28.17 -4.49
CA PRO A 2 -9.39 27.22 -4.20
C PRO A 2 -9.15 26.29 -5.40
N HIS A 3 -7.88 25.99 -5.67
CA HIS A 3 -7.44 24.99 -6.62
C HIS A 3 -6.68 23.92 -5.85
N PHE A 4 -6.80 22.67 -6.26
CA PHE A 4 -6.22 21.53 -5.57
C PHE A 4 -5.27 20.75 -6.47
N TYR A 5 -4.24 20.17 -5.87
CA TYR A 5 -3.30 19.24 -6.47
C TYR A 5 -3.51 17.87 -5.83
N ASN A 6 -3.99 16.90 -6.61
CA ASN A 6 -4.32 15.56 -6.12
C ASN A 6 -3.12 14.63 -6.27
N MET A 7 -2.60 14.09 -5.16
CA MET A 7 -1.45 13.18 -5.15
C MET A 7 -1.74 11.86 -4.45
N THR A 8 -1.14 10.79 -4.95
CA THR A 8 -1.18 9.47 -4.31
C THR A 8 0.01 9.26 -3.37
N LEU A 9 -0.24 9.05 -2.08
CA LEU A 9 0.78 8.77 -1.06
C LEU A 9 1.10 7.28 -0.96
N SER A 10 0.06 6.44 -0.99
CA SER A 10 0.14 4.99 -1.09
C SER A 10 -0.75 4.54 -2.25
N LYS A 11 -0.17 3.79 -3.19
CA LYS A 11 -0.89 3.26 -4.35
C LYS A 11 -1.92 2.21 -3.94
N THR A 12 -2.83 1.91 -4.86
CA THR A 12 -3.79 0.81 -4.76
C THR A 12 -3.09 -0.50 -4.42
N SER A 13 -3.63 -1.24 -3.46
CA SER A 13 -3.07 -2.52 -3.05
C SER A 13 -3.98 -3.71 -3.37
N ALA A 14 -5.24 -3.47 -3.74
CA ALA A 14 -6.12 -4.54 -4.22
C ALA A 14 -5.70 -5.03 -5.61
N VAL A 15 -5.74 -6.34 -5.84
CA VAL A 15 -5.61 -6.94 -7.18
C VAL A 15 -7.01 -7.23 -7.71
N THR A 16 -7.33 -6.75 -8.91
CA THR A 16 -8.61 -7.01 -9.59
C THR A 16 -8.50 -8.14 -10.61
N CYS A 17 -7.32 -8.36 -11.18
CA CYS A 17 -7.04 -9.45 -12.11
C CYS A 17 -5.54 -9.80 -12.04
N ALA A 18 -5.21 -11.08 -12.19
CA ALA A 18 -3.83 -11.55 -12.23
C ALA A 18 -3.69 -12.62 -13.31
N VAL A 19 -2.62 -12.53 -14.10
CA VAL A 19 -2.24 -13.49 -15.13
C VAL A 19 -0.74 -13.80 -15.03
N TYR A 20 -0.33 -14.99 -15.43
CA TYR A 20 1.08 -15.37 -15.46
C TYR A 20 1.55 -15.66 -16.88
N GLY A 21 2.85 -15.47 -17.12
CA GLY A 21 3.45 -15.64 -18.44
C GLY A 21 4.97 -15.51 -18.42
N ASN A 22 5.56 -15.67 -19.60
CA ASN A 22 6.95 -15.45 -19.90
C ASN A 22 7.10 -14.10 -20.62
N PHE A 23 7.16 -13.00 -19.87
CA PHE A 23 7.17 -11.65 -20.47
C PHE A 23 8.59 -11.17 -20.78
N SER A 24 9.55 -11.42 -19.88
CA SER A 24 10.94 -10.96 -20.08
C SER A 24 11.78 -11.85 -20.98
N ALA A 25 11.75 -13.16 -20.70
CA ALA A 25 12.66 -14.13 -21.29
C ALA A 25 12.01 -15.52 -21.40
N PRO A 26 12.51 -16.36 -22.32
CA PRO A 26 12.08 -17.75 -22.39
C PRO A 26 12.34 -18.43 -21.04
N LYS A 27 11.32 -19.06 -20.45
CA LYS A 27 11.33 -19.73 -19.14
C LYS A 27 11.28 -18.85 -17.88
N ALA A 28 11.55 -17.54 -17.97
CA ALA A 28 11.31 -16.64 -16.83
C ALA A 28 9.80 -16.54 -16.61
N GLN A 29 9.29 -16.99 -15.47
CA GLN A 29 7.87 -16.90 -15.15
C GLN A 29 7.61 -15.72 -14.23
N GLU A 30 6.67 -14.89 -14.65
CA GLU A 30 6.33 -13.65 -14.00
C GLU A 30 4.81 -13.52 -13.93
N ILE A 31 4.34 -12.65 -13.05
CA ILE A 31 2.92 -12.43 -12.80
C ILE A 31 2.62 -10.98 -13.12
N VAL A 32 1.67 -10.74 -14.02
CA VAL A 32 1.12 -9.40 -14.23
C VAL A 32 -0.16 -9.27 -13.42
N VAL A 33 -0.23 -8.23 -12.60
CA VAL A 33 -1.42 -7.91 -11.80
C VAL A 33 -1.99 -6.56 -12.21
N ALA A 34 -3.31 -6.49 -12.34
CA ALA A 34 -4.05 -5.24 -12.43
C ALA A 34 -4.54 -4.83 -11.04
N ARG A 35 -4.30 -3.57 -10.67
CA ARG A 35 -4.78 -2.94 -9.44
C ARG A 35 -5.72 -1.80 -9.80
N GLY A 36 -6.87 -2.13 -10.39
CA GLY A 36 -7.84 -1.16 -10.89
C GLY A 36 -7.31 -0.33 -12.06
N SER A 37 -6.62 0.77 -11.75
CA SER A 37 -6.02 1.68 -12.74
C SER A 37 -4.51 1.50 -12.96
N THR A 38 -3.84 0.71 -12.11
CA THR A 38 -2.39 0.45 -12.21
C THR A 38 -2.13 -0.95 -12.74
N LEU A 39 -1.13 -1.09 -13.62
CA LEU A 39 -0.63 -2.38 -14.12
C LEU A 39 0.75 -2.64 -13.56
N GLU A 40 0.97 -3.80 -12.94
CA GLU A 40 2.25 -4.17 -12.34
C GLU A 40 2.76 -5.52 -12.82
N LEU A 41 4.07 -5.64 -12.98
CA LEU A 41 4.77 -6.90 -13.22
C LEU A 41 5.48 -7.32 -11.94
N LEU A 42 5.14 -8.50 -11.42
CA LEU A 42 5.76 -9.12 -10.27
C LEU A 42 6.68 -10.26 -10.73
N ARG A 43 7.85 -10.35 -10.10
CA ARG A 43 8.81 -11.42 -10.34
C ARG A 43 9.34 -11.96 -9.00
N PRO A 44 9.50 -13.27 -8.85
CA PRO A 44 10.25 -13.83 -7.72
C PRO A 44 11.74 -13.47 -7.86
N ASP A 45 12.33 -12.92 -6.80
CA ASP A 45 13.75 -12.61 -6.69
C ASP A 45 14.62 -13.88 -6.59
N GLU A 46 15.94 -13.76 -6.47
CA GLU A 46 16.88 -14.88 -6.24
C GLU A 46 16.53 -15.69 -4.98
N GLN A 47 15.95 -15.03 -3.98
CA GLN A 47 15.43 -15.62 -2.74
C GLN A 47 13.98 -16.12 -2.90
N ASN A 48 13.43 -16.12 -4.11
CA ASN A 48 12.04 -16.42 -4.49
C ASN A 48 10.95 -15.54 -3.85
N ARG A 49 11.31 -14.41 -3.22
CA ARG A 49 10.35 -13.43 -2.70
C ARG A 49 9.75 -12.60 -3.83
N LEU A 50 8.48 -12.24 -3.74
CA LEU A 50 7.82 -11.46 -4.80
C LEU A 50 8.28 -9.99 -4.74
N GLN A 51 8.87 -9.53 -5.85
CA GLN A 51 9.24 -8.14 -6.04
C GLN A 51 8.47 -7.53 -7.21
N THR A 52 8.16 -6.24 -7.09
CA THR A 52 7.56 -5.47 -8.18
C THR A 52 8.67 -4.99 -9.12
N VAL A 53 8.62 -5.41 -10.38
CA VAL A 53 9.61 -5.08 -11.42
C VAL A 53 9.27 -3.80 -12.17
N ILE A 54 7.97 -3.52 -12.34
CA ILE A 54 7.44 -2.29 -12.94
C ILE A 54 6.00 -2.06 -12.45
N SER A 55 5.64 -0.79 -12.25
CA SER A 55 4.30 -0.34 -11.85
C SER A 55 3.94 0.92 -12.66
N VAL A 56 2.91 0.82 -13.52
CA VAL A 56 2.49 1.89 -14.43
C VAL A 56 1.02 2.26 -14.19
N ASN A 57 0.76 3.54 -13.94
CA ASN A 57 -0.60 4.05 -13.89
C ASN A 57 -1.16 4.20 -15.32
N CYS A 58 -2.27 3.52 -15.60
CA CYS A 58 -2.90 3.51 -16.91
C CYS A 58 -3.91 4.65 -17.10
N PHE A 59 -4.30 5.38 -16.04
CA PHE A 59 -5.34 6.42 -16.08
C PHE A 59 -6.64 5.95 -16.77
N GLY A 60 -7.05 4.72 -16.45
CA GLY A 60 -8.25 4.05 -16.95
C GLY A 60 -8.51 2.79 -16.14
N LEU A 61 -9.69 2.19 -16.25
CA LEU A 61 -10.08 1.01 -15.47
C LEU A 61 -9.81 -0.27 -16.26
N ILE A 62 -8.89 -1.10 -15.77
CA ILE A 62 -8.62 -2.42 -16.34
C ILE A 62 -9.72 -3.39 -15.88
N ARG A 63 -10.38 -4.02 -16.84
CA ARG A 63 -11.53 -4.91 -16.60
C ARG A 63 -11.22 -6.37 -16.86
N SER A 64 -10.32 -6.65 -17.82
CA SER A 64 -9.91 -8.00 -18.18
C SER A 64 -8.45 -8.01 -18.64
N LEU A 65 -7.73 -9.07 -18.30
CA LEU A 65 -6.37 -9.35 -18.74
C LEU A 65 -6.30 -10.79 -19.22
N GLU A 66 -5.61 -11.01 -20.33
CA GLU A 66 -5.25 -12.35 -20.80
C GLU A 66 -3.85 -12.36 -21.39
N THR A 67 -3.20 -13.52 -21.35
CA THR A 67 -1.88 -13.72 -21.95
C THR A 67 -1.97 -14.61 -23.16
N PHE A 68 -1.14 -14.33 -24.17
CA PHE A 68 -1.06 -15.19 -25.34
C PHE A 68 0.33 -15.24 -25.94
N ARG A 69 0.61 -16.35 -26.63
CA ARG A 69 1.87 -16.61 -27.32
C ARG A 69 1.60 -16.89 -28.78
N LEU A 70 2.26 -16.16 -29.68
CA LEU A 70 2.24 -16.48 -31.10
C LEU A 70 2.96 -17.81 -31.36
N VAL A 71 2.53 -18.52 -32.41
CA VAL A 71 3.16 -19.79 -32.82
C VAL A 71 4.64 -19.58 -33.13
N GLY A 72 5.51 -20.28 -32.41
CA GLY A 72 6.97 -20.19 -32.55
C GLY A 72 7.62 -18.99 -31.85
N ALA A 73 6.86 -18.15 -31.14
CA ALA A 73 7.42 -17.11 -30.28
C ALA A 73 7.86 -17.68 -28.93
N ASN A 74 8.83 -17.02 -28.28
CA ASN A 74 9.35 -17.41 -26.98
C ASN A 74 8.91 -16.50 -25.82
N ARG A 75 8.19 -15.42 -26.13
CA ARG A 75 7.66 -14.44 -25.18
C ARG A 75 6.14 -14.35 -25.29
N ASP A 76 5.51 -14.05 -24.17
CA ASP A 76 4.06 -13.84 -24.08
C ASP A 76 3.74 -12.34 -24.23
N TYR A 77 2.70 -12.07 -24.99
CA TYR A 77 2.08 -10.75 -25.07
C TYR A 77 0.97 -10.65 -24.03
N LEU A 78 0.71 -9.42 -23.59
CA LEU A 78 -0.38 -9.12 -22.67
C LEU A 78 -1.51 -8.41 -23.42
N LEU A 79 -2.71 -8.97 -23.34
CA LEU A 79 -3.92 -8.42 -23.94
C LEU A 79 -4.77 -7.76 -22.86
N VAL A 80 -5.10 -6.48 -23.05
CA VAL A 80 -5.76 -5.65 -22.03
C VAL A 80 -7.12 -5.14 -22.53
N GLY A 81 -8.17 -5.50 -21.80
CA GLY A 81 -9.51 -4.93 -21.92
C GLY A 81 -9.76 -3.88 -20.84
N SER A 82 -10.19 -2.67 -21.24
CA SER A 82 -10.37 -1.54 -20.33
C SER A 82 -11.66 -0.76 -20.59
N ASP A 83 -11.88 0.33 -19.86
CA ASP A 83 -12.95 1.30 -20.09
C ASP A 83 -12.69 2.25 -21.28
N SER A 84 -11.61 2.10 -22.04
CA SER A 84 -11.29 3.03 -23.14
C SER A 84 -12.13 2.83 -24.41
N GLY A 85 -12.80 1.67 -24.56
CA GLY A 85 -13.42 1.29 -25.85
C GLY A 85 -12.39 0.90 -26.92
N ARG A 86 -11.15 0.62 -26.48
CA ARG A 86 -10.03 0.15 -27.29
C ARG A 86 -9.48 -1.15 -26.72
N ILE A 87 -8.97 -2.01 -27.60
CA ILE A 87 -8.21 -3.22 -27.22
C ILE A 87 -6.73 -2.88 -27.36
N VAL A 88 -5.94 -3.22 -26.35
CA VAL A 88 -4.51 -2.91 -26.33
C VAL A 88 -3.70 -4.18 -26.16
N ILE A 89 -2.62 -4.30 -26.94
CA ILE A 89 -1.63 -5.37 -26.81
C ILE A 89 -0.31 -4.76 -26.35
N LEU A 90 0.23 -5.31 -25.27
CA LEU A 90 1.45 -4.86 -24.62
C LEU A 90 2.54 -5.93 -24.71
N GLU A 91 3.79 -5.48 -24.86
CA GLU A 91 5.00 -6.29 -24.73
C GLU A 91 5.88 -5.66 -23.65
N TYR A 92 6.44 -6.50 -22.77
CA TYR A 92 7.36 -6.02 -21.73
C TYR A 92 8.79 -5.95 -22.26
N ASN A 93 9.41 -4.78 -22.19
CA ASN A 93 10.78 -4.56 -22.65
C ASN A 93 11.76 -4.52 -21.47
N THR A 94 12.56 -5.58 -21.34
CA THR A 94 13.55 -5.72 -20.26
C THR A 94 14.66 -4.69 -20.29
N THR A 95 15.07 -4.22 -21.47
CA THR A 95 16.20 -3.29 -21.61
C THR A 95 15.86 -1.88 -21.15
N LYS A 96 14.63 -1.44 -21.43
CA LYS A 96 14.12 -0.12 -21.05
C LYS A 96 13.34 -0.15 -19.73
N ASN A 97 12.97 -1.34 -19.27
CA ASN A 97 12.03 -1.56 -18.17
C ASN A 97 10.72 -0.76 -18.36
N ILE A 98 10.03 -0.99 -19.48
CA ILE A 98 8.73 -0.38 -19.82
C ILE A 98 7.79 -1.39 -20.48
N PHE A 99 6.48 -1.12 -20.41
CA PHE A 99 5.50 -1.79 -21.26
C PHE A 99 5.37 -1.04 -22.59
N ASP A 100 5.89 -1.65 -23.66
CA ASP A 100 5.74 -1.15 -25.02
C ASP A 100 4.33 -1.47 -25.51
N LYS A 101 3.61 -0.43 -25.94
CA LYS A 101 2.29 -0.57 -26.56
C LYS A 101 2.46 -1.00 -28.02
N VAL A 102 2.28 -2.28 -28.29
CA VAL A 102 2.50 -2.87 -29.63
C VAL A 102 1.35 -2.54 -30.57
N HIS A 103 0.11 -2.68 -30.10
CA HIS A 103 -1.10 -2.40 -30.88
C HIS A 103 -2.19 -1.75 -30.04
N GLN A 104 -3.00 -0.91 -30.68
CA GLN A 104 -4.17 -0.28 -30.09
C GLN A 104 -5.26 -0.10 -31.15
N GLU A 105 -6.33 -0.88 -31.05
CA GLU A 105 -7.44 -0.83 -32.00
C GLU A 105 -8.69 -0.26 -31.31
N THR A 106 -9.42 0.63 -31.98
CA THR A 106 -10.64 1.26 -31.42
C THR A 106 -11.88 0.56 -31.97
N TYR A 107 -12.77 0.10 -31.09
CA TYR A 107 -14.01 -0.58 -31.47
C TYR A 107 -15.28 0.04 -30.87
N GLY A 108 -15.16 0.96 -29.92
CA GLY A 108 -16.33 1.50 -29.22
C GLY A 108 -16.10 2.82 -28.48
N LYS A 109 -17.13 3.24 -27.76
CA LYS A 109 -17.10 4.44 -26.90
C LYS A 109 -16.50 4.11 -25.53
N THR A 110 -15.94 5.12 -24.90
CA THR A 110 -15.36 5.02 -23.55
C THR A 110 -16.42 4.83 -22.45
N GLY A 111 -15.98 4.26 -21.32
CA GLY A 111 -16.74 3.98 -20.10
C GLY A 111 -17.11 2.50 -19.92
N CYS A 112 -17.41 2.12 -18.68
CA CYS A 112 -17.92 0.79 -18.31
C CYS A 112 -19.38 0.60 -18.78
N ARG A 113 -19.57 0.45 -20.09
CA ARG A 113 -20.91 0.34 -20.71
C ARG A 113 -21.39 -1.10 -20.77
N ARG A 114 -22.72 -1.24 -20.84
CA ARG A 114 -23.41 -2.53 -20.95
C ARG A 114 -23.13 -3.25 -22.27
N THR A 115 -23.15 -2.52 -23.38
CA THR A 115 -23.05 -3.09 -24.73
C THR A 115 -21.67 -2.94 -25.37
N VAL A 116 -20.76 -2.13 -24.82
CA VAL A 116 -19.42 -1.96 -25.39
C VAL A 116 -18.48 -3.03 -24.82
N PRO A 117 -17.73 -3.76 -25.66
CA PRO A 117 -16.84 -4.83 -25.21
C PRO A 117 -15.69 -4.35 -24.32
N GLY A 118 -15.15 -5.28 -23.52
CA GLY A 118 -14.02 -5.05 -22.61
C GLY A 118 -14.18 -5.72 -21.24
N GLN A 119 -15.37 -6.24 -20.92
CA GLN A 119 -15.62 -6.97 -19.68
C GLN A 119 -15.01 -8.37 -19.71
N TYR A 120 -15.18 -9.08 -20.84
CA TYR A 120 -14.68 -10.44 -21.01
C TYR A 120 -13.70 -10.46 -22.17
N LEU A 121 -12.68 -11.28 -22.01
CA LEU A 121 -11.60 -11.43 -22.97
C LEU A 121 -11.22 -12.90 -23.02
N ALA A 122 -11.08 -13.43 -24.23
CA ALA A 122 -10.72 -14.83 -24.45
C ALA A 122 -9.72 -14.92 -25.59
N VAL A 123 -8.74 -15.82 -25.46
CA VAL A 123 -7.71 -16.02 -26.48
C VAL A 123 -7.66 -17.48 -26.89
N ASP A 124 -7.47 -17.73 -28.19
CA ASP A 124 -7.10 -19.04 -28.72
C ASP A 124 -5.79 -19.51 -28.06
N PRO A 125 -5.72 -20.70 -27.46
CA PRO A 125 -4.52 -21.18 -26.76
C PRO A 125 -3.25 -21.27 -27.63
N LYS A 126 -3.38 -21.26 -28.96
CA LYS A 126 -2.25 -21.19 -29.90
C LYS A 126 -1.92 -19.75 -30.36
N GLY A 127 -2.62 -18.75 -29.83
CA GLY A 127 -2.39 -17.33 -30.08
C GLY A 127 -2.76 -16.85 -31.48
N ARG A 128 -3.69 -17.52 -32.18
CA ARG A 128 -4.07 -17.17 -33.57
C ARG A 128 -5.21 -16.16 -33.65
N SER A 129 -6.04 -16.10 -32.62
CA SER A 129 -7.18 -15.17 -32.56
C SER A 129 -7.55 -14.85 -31.12
N CYS A 130 -8.14 -13.68 -30.90
CA CYS A 130 -8.76 -13.33 -29.62
C CYS A 130 -10.18 -12.81 -29.81
N MET A 131 -10.99 -12.93 -28.77
CA MET A 131 -12.37 -12.48 -28.72
C MET A 131 -12.55 -11.53 -27.53
N VAL A 132 -13.16 -10.38 -27.80
CA VAL A 132 -13.55 -9.42 -26.77
C VAL A 132 -15.08 -9.28 -26.77
N SER A 133 -15.69 -9.40 -25.60
CA SER A 133 -17.15 -9.35 -25.47
C SER A 133 -17.61 -8.36 -24.39
N ALA A 134 -18.79 -7.79 -24.65
CA ALA A 134 -19.53 -6.99 -23.69
C ALA A 134 -20.40 -7.89 -22.81
N VAL A 135 -20.99 -7.31 -21.76
CA VAL A 135 -22.01 -7.99 -20.95
C VAL A 135 -23.25 -8.29 -21.79
N GLU A 136 -23.56 -7.44 -22.77
CA GLU A 136 -24.71 -7.60 -23.66
C GLU A 136 -24.35 -7.35 -25.12
N ARG A 137 -24.94 -8.14 -26.01
CA ARG A 137 -24.99 -7.93 -27.46
C ARG A 137 -23.67 -8.02 -28.22
N GLN A 138 -22.72 -7.10 -28.01
CA GLN A 138 -21.56 -6.97 -28.89
C GLN A 138 -20.43 -7.93 -28.51
N LYS A 139 -19.85 -8.54 -29.54
CA LYS A 139 -18.67 -9.40 -29.48
C LYS A 139 -17.85 -9.16 -30.74
N PHE A 140 -16.55 -9.00 -30.59
CA PHE A 140 -15.60 -8.85 -31.69
C PHE A 140 -14.52 -9.93 -31.60
N VAL A 141 -14.11 -10.44 -32.76
CA VAL A 141 -12.99 -11.38 -32.89
C VAL A 141 -11.90 -10.73 -33.74
N TYR A 142 -10.66 -10.85 -33.30
CA TYR A 142 -9.47 -10.37 -34.01
C TYR A 142 -8.57 -11.55 -34.36
N ILE A 143 -8.00 -11.53 -35.56
CA ILE A 143 -6.94 -12.45 -35.96
C ILE A 143 -5.60 -11.85 -35.55
N LEU A 144 -4.75 -12.68 -34.98
CA LEU A 144 -3.40 -12.35 -34.55
C LEU A 144 -2.41 -13.09 -35.44
N ASN A 145 -1.57 -12.34 -36.13
CA ASN A 145 -0.57 -12.90 -37.04
C ASN A 145 0.79 -12.20 -36.85
N ARG A 146 1.82 -12.67 -37.55
CA ARG A 146 3.15 -12.06 -37.58
C ARG A 146 3.54 -11.63 -39.00
N ASP A 147 4.20 -10.49 -39.12
CA ASP A 147 4.80 -10.06 -40.39
C ASP A 147 6.12 -10.79 -40.70
N LEU A 148 6.74 -10.49 -41.85
CA LEU A 148 8.04 -11.04 -42.26
C LEU A 148 9.18 -10.67 -41.29
N GLN A 149 9.00 -9.61 -40.49
CA GLN A 149 9.95 -9.17 -39.46
C GLN A 149 9.63 -9.77 -38.08
N SER A 150 8.71 -10.74 -38.02
CA SER A 150 8.22 -11.36 -36.78
C SER A 150 7.54 -10.40 -35.79
N ARG A 151 7.06 -9.25 -36.26
CA ARG A 151 6.25 -8.32 -35.46
C ARG A 151 4.80 -8.76 -35.49
N LEU A 152 4.12 -8.62 -34.35
CA LEU A 152 2.69 -8.88 -34.22
C LEU A 152 1.89 -7.93 -35.13
N THR A 153 0.87 -8.47 -35.80
CA THR A 153 -0.12 -7.73 -36.58
C THR A 153 -1.53 -8.19 -36.18
N ILE A 154 -2.46 -7.24 -36.07
CA ILE A 154 -3.87 -7.50 -35.76
C ILE A 154 -4.74 -7.23 -36.99
N SER A 155 -5.77 -8.04 -37.22
CA SER A 155 -6.76 -7.82 -38.28
C SER A 155 -7.79 -6.77 -37.89
N SER A 156 -8.60 -6.33 -38.86
CA SER A 156 -9.86 -5.65 -38.55
C SER A 156 -10.80 -6.54 -37.71
N PRO A 157 -11.67 -5.94 -36.87
CA PRO A 157 -12.59 -6.70 -36.03
C PRO A 157 -13.65 -7.42 -36.86
N LEU A 158 -13.92 -8.67 -36.50
CA LEU A 158 -15.02 -9.46 -37.04
C LEU A 158 -16.17 -9.51 -36.04
N GLU A 159 -17.38 -9.23 -36.51
CA GLU A 159 -18.55 -9.09 -35.64
C GLU A 159 -19.23 -10.43 -35.37
N ALA A 160 -19.48 -10.71 -34.08
CA ALA A 160 -20.28 -11.84 -33.61
C ALA A 160 -21.44 -11.37 -32.71
N HIS A 161 -22.16 -10.35 -33.18
CA HIS A 161 -23.19 -9.66 -32.39
C HIS A 161 -24.49 -10.47 -32.28
N LYS A 162 -25.13 -10.43 -31.10
CA LYS A 162 -26.45 -11.03 -30.89
C LYS A 162 -27.32 -10.19 -29.95
N SER A 163 -28.38 -9.57 -30.49
CA SER A 163 -29.31 -8.76 -29.70
C SER A 163 -30.03 -9.56 -28.59
N TYR A 164 -30.46 -8.84 -27.54
CA TYR A 164 -31.22 -9.39 -26.41
C TYR A 164 -30.55 -10.57 -25.70
N THR A 165 -29.22 -10.58 -25.69
CA THR A 165 -28.42 -11.68 -25.13
C THR A 165 -27.42 -11.14 -24.12
N ILE A 166 -27.48 -11.67 -22.90
CA ILE A 166 -26.54 -11.42 -21.81
C ILE A 166 -25.46 -12.51 -21.85
N VAL A 167 -24.21 -12.12 -21.68
CA VAL A 167 -23.05 -13.01 -21.60
C VAL A 167 -22.59 -13.08 -20.14
N PHE A 168 -22.36 -14.29 -19.62
CA PHE A 168 -21.88 -14.51 -18.25
C PHE A 168 -20.38 -14.85 -18.19
N ALA A 169 -19.88 -15.62 -19.14
CA ALA A 169 -18.49 -16.02 -19.27
C ALA A 169 -18.14 -16.24 -20.75
N THR A 170 -16.87 -16.06 -21.12
CA THR A 170 -16.35 -16.36 -22.48
C THR A 170 -14.94 -16.93 -22.35
N VAL A 171 -14.65 -18.05 -23.01
CA VAL A 171 -13.34 -18.71 -23.00
C VAL A 171 -12.94 -19.22 -24.38
N GLY A 172 -11.64 -19.25 -24.66
CA GLY A 172 -11.08 -19.85 -25.88
C GLY A 172 -10.91 -21.36 -25.71
N LEU A 173 -11.37 -22.14 -26.68
CA LEU A 173 -11.26 -23.59 -26.68
C LEU A 173 -9.91 -24.03 -27.26
N ASP A 174 -9.27 -25.01 -26.63
CA ASP A 174 -8.08 -25.65 -27.18
C ASP A 174 -8.50 -26.73 -28.19
N VAL A 175 -8.48 -26.36 -29.47
CA VAL A 175 -8.81 -27.25 -30.60
C VAL A 175 -7.56 -27.67 -31.38
N GLY A 176 -6.38 -27.59 -30.75
CA GLY A 176 -5.13 -27.85 -31.45
C GLY A 176 -4.88 -26.83 -32.56
N PHE A 177 -4.88 -27.26 -33.82
CA PHE A 177 -4.67 -26.39 -34.99
C PHE A 177 -5.91 -26.27 -35.89
N ASP A 178 -7.06 -26.79 -35.47
CA ASP A 178 -8.33 -26.55 -36.16
C ASP A 178 -8.76 -25.07 -36.04
N ASN A 179 -9.81 -24.69 -36.76
CA ASN A 179 -10.39 -23.34 -36.72
C ASN A 179 -10.64 -22.91 -35.26
N PRO A 180 -10.13 -21.74 -34.81
CA PRO A 180 -10.29 -21.29 -33.44
C PRO A 180 -11.77 -21.25 -33.01
N GLN A 181 -12.05 -21.72 -31.80
CA GLN A 181 -13.40 -21.73 -31.24
C GLN A 181 -13.45 -21.01 -29.90
N PHE A 182 -14.55 -20.30 -29.64
CA PHE A 182 -14.81 -19.57 -28.41
C PHE A 182 -16.15 -20.03 -27.83
N ALA A 183 -16.16 -20.43 -26.56
CA ALA A 183 -17.38 -20.80 -25.85
C ALA A 183 -17.86 -19.64 -24.98
N ALA A 184 -19.17 -19.38 -24.98
CA ALA A 184 -19.78 -18.37 -24.14
C ALA A 184 -21.08 -18.88 -23.48
N ILE A 185 -21.28 -18.52 -22.21
CA ILE A 185 -22.56 -18.71 -21.53
C ILE A 185 -23.46 -17.52 -21.87
N GLU A 186 -24.58 -17.80 -22.54
CA GLU A 186 -25.52 -16.81 -23.03
C GLU A 186 -26.92 -17.01 -22.44
N CYS A 187 -27.61 -15.92 -22.14
CA CYS A 187 -29.01 -15.93 -21.74
C CYS A 187 -29.80 -14.92 -22.57
N GLN A 188 -30.83 -15.39 -23.27
CA GLN A 188 -31.69 -14.55 -24.08
C GLN A 188 -32.88 -14.07 -23.26
N TYR A 189 -33.14 -12.75 -23.30
CA TYR A 189 -34.23 -12.14 -22.53
C TYR A 189 -35.35 -11.53 -23.38
N ASP A 190 -35.35 -11.79 -24.70
CA ASP A 190 -36.41 -11.33 -25.63
C ASP A 190 -37.81 -11.88 -25.23
N ASP A 191 -37.85 -13.12 -24.74
CA ASP A 191 -39.07 -13.79 -24.26
C ASP A 191 -39.30 -13.68 -22.74
N PHE A 192 -38.58 -12.78 -22.05
CA PHE A 192 -38.67 -12.66 -20.59
C PHE A 192 -40.12 -12.29 -20.19
N GLY A 193 -40.72 -13.12 -19.33
CA GLY A 193 -42.14 -13.02 -18.94
C GLY A 193 -43.12 -13.91 -19.71
N LYS A 194 -42.76 -14.45 -20.89
CA LYS A 194 -43.62 -15.38 -21.67
C LYS A 194 -43.36 -16.85 -21.38
N LYS A 195 -42.14 -17.22 -20.98
CA LYS A 195 -41.68 -18.63 -20.82
C LYS A 195 -41.43 -19.05 -19.35
N GLY A 196 -41.96 -18.31 -18.38
CA GLY A 196 -41.79 -18.56 -16.94
C GLY A 196 -40.77 -17.65 -16.25
N PRO A 197 -40.53 -17.86 -14.94
CA PRO A 197 -39.73 -16.94 -14.10
C PRO A 197 -38.21 -17.03 -14.35
N ASN A 198 -37.69 -18.19 -14.77
CA ASN A 198 -36.25 -18.40 -14.96
C ASN A 198 -35.91 -18.51 -16.46
N PRO A 199 -35.09 -17.61 -17.01
CA PRO A 199 -34.69 -17.67 -18.41
C PRO A 199 -33.66 -18.80 -18.64
N GLN A 200 -33.78 -19.49 -19.77
CA GLN A 200 -32.90 -20.62 -20.11
C GLN A 200 -31.50 -20.12 -20.51
N LYS A 201 -30.46 -20.60 -19.83
CA LYS A 201 -29.05 -20.40 -20.24
C LYS A 201 -28.65 -21.36 -21.35
N LEU A 202 -27.79 -20.88 -22.24
CA LEU A 202 -27.27 -21.58 -23.40
C LEU A 202 -25.74 -21.55 -23.40
N LEU A 203 -25.09 -22.67 -23.70
CA LEU A 203 -23.68 -22.71 -24.05
C LEU A 203 -23.54 -22.57 -25.56
N THR A 204 -22.99 -21.45 -26.01
CA THR A 204 -22.82 -21.14 -27.43
C THR A 204 -21.35 -21.24 -27.82
N ILE A 205 -21.06 -21.98 -28.89
CA ILE A 205 -19.72 -22.08 -29.48
C ILE A 205 -19.69 -21.24 -30.76
N TYR A 206 -18.79 -20.26 -30.78
CA TYR A 206 -18.44 -19.46 -31.94
C TYR A 206 -17.20 -20.04 -32.60
N GLU A 207 -17.24 -20.25 -33.91
CA GLU A 207 -16.10 -20.73 -34.69
C GLU A 207 -15.61 -19.61 -35.61
N MET A 208 -14.31 -19.35 -35.54
CA MET A 208 -13.63 -18.43 -36.41
C MET A 208 -13.03 -19.20 -37.58
N ASP A 209 -13.64 -19.08 -38.76
CA ASP A 209 -13.13 -19.70 -39.97
C ASP A 209 -12.00 -18.83 -40.54
N LEU A 210 -10.76 -19.32 -40.43
CA LEU A 210 -9.57 -18.60 -40.92
C LEU A 210 -9.50 -18.53 -42.46
N GLY A 211 -10.15 -19.45 -43.17
CA GLY A 211 -10.16 -19.47 -44.64
C GLY A 211 -11.16 -18.48 -45.23
N VAL A 212 -12.36 -18.42 -44.65
CA VAL A 212 -13.45 -17.53 -45.10
C VAL A 212 -13.42 -16.16 -44.40
N ASN A 213 -12.63 -16.03 -43.32
CA ASN A 213 -12.48 -14.81 -42.52
C ASN A 213 -13.82 -14.30 -41.95
N HIS A 214 -14.61 -15.21 -41.37
CA HIS A 214 -15.90 -14.88 -40.73
C HIS A 214 -16.11 -15.71 -39.47
N VAL A 215 -16.87 -15.15 -38.53
CA VAL A 215 -17.24 -15.84 -37.29
C VAL A 215 -18.66 -16.38 -37.44
N THR A 216 -18.84 -17.67 -37.18
CA THR A 216 -20.16 -18.30 -37.18
C THR A 216 -20.52 -18.84 -35.81
N ARG A 217 -21.82 -18.85 -35.52
CA ARG A 217 -22.35 -19.52 -34.33
C ARG A 217 -22.56 -21.00 -34.68
N LYS A 218 -21.54 -21.82 -34.44
CA LYS A 218 -21.53 -23.24 -34.80
C LYS A 218 -22.57 -24.03 -34.03
N HIS A 219 -22.68 -23.80 -32.73
CA HIS A 219 -23.51 -24.60 -31.85
C HIS A 219 -24.07 -23.82 -30.66
N SER A 220 -25.21 -24.27 -30.13
CA SER A 220 -25.91 -23.62 -29.02
C SER A 220 -26.78 -24.63 -28.28
N ASP A 221 -26.30 -25.12 -27.13
CA ASP A 221 -26.99 -26.11 -26.32
C ASP A 221 -27.54 -25.52 -25.02
N LYS A 222 -28.60 -26.15 -24.49
CA LYS A 222 -29.18 -25.78 -23.19
C LYS A 222 -28.31 -26.28 -22.06
N ILE A 223 -28.06 -25.42 -21.07
CA ILE A 223 -27.29 -25.74 -19.87
C ILE A 223 -28.07 -25.40 -18.59
N PRO A 224 -27.68 -25.94 -17.43
CA PRO A 224 -28.28 -25.58 -16.16
C PRO A 224 -28.28 -24.07 -15.91
N PHE A 225 -29.34 -23.56 -15.28
CA PHE A 225 -29.47 -22.13 -14.98
C PHE A 225 -28.40 -21.62 -13.99
N THR A 226 -27.86 -22.50 -13.15
CA THR A 226 -26.85 -22.18 -12.14
C THR A 226 -25.42 -22.07 -12.71
N ALA A 227 -25.23 -22.37 -14.01
CA ALA A 227 -23.93 -22.22 -14.66
C ALA A 227 -23.48 -20.74 -14.68
N HIS A 228 -22.31 -20.46 -14.13
CA HIS A 228 -21.79 -19.08 -13.98
C HIS A 228 -20.41 -18.87 -14.61
N ASP A 229 -19.58 -19.91 -14.72
CA ASP A 229 -18.22 -19.81 -15.28
C ASP A 229 -17.84 -21.02 -16.16
N LEU A 230 -16.78 -20.87 -16.96
CA LEU A 230 -16.25 -21.87 -17.89
C LEU A 230 -14.74 -22.07 -17.69
N ILE A 231 -14.29 -23.32 -17.71
CA ILE A 231 -12.87 -23.67 -17.68
C ILE A 231 -12.49 -24.40 -18.99
N PRO A 232 -11.56 -23.86 -19.79
CA PRO A 232 -11.12 -24.50 -21.02
C PRO A 232 -10.24 -25.72 -20.72
N VAL A 233 -10.59 -26.87 -21.31
CA VAL A 233 -9.83 -28.12 -21.16
C VAL A 233 -8.75 -28.19 -22.24
N PRO A 234 -7.48 -28.55 -21.91
CA PRO A 234 -6.42 -28.73 -22.89
C PRO A 234 -6.81 -29.74 -23.98
N GLY A 235 -6.46 -29.43 -25.23
CA GLY A 235 -6.87 -30.18 -26.40
C GLY A 235 -5.73 -30.52 -27.36
N GLY A 236 -6.09 -31.09 -28.51
CA GLY A 236 -5.11 -31.57 -29.49
C GLY A 236 -4.29 -32.74 -28.97
N THR A 237 -2.97 -32.63 -28.98
CA THR A 237 -2.06 -33.67 -28.48
C THR A 237 -2.00 -33.75 -26.95
N ASP A 238 -2.49 -32.71 -26.27
CA ASP A 238 -2.27 -32.53 -24.83
C ASP A 238 -3.44 -33.00 -23.97
N GLY A 239 -4.61 -33.25 -24.57
CA GLY A 239 -5.82 -33.60 -23.84
C GLY A 239 -7.06 -33.70 -24.73
N PRO A 240 -8.23 -33.98 -24.13
CA PRO A 240 -9.47 -34.25 -24.86
C PRO A 240 -10.14 -33.00 -25.46
N GLY A 241 -9.74 -31.78 -25.10
CA GLY A 241 -10.43 -30.54 -25.50
C GLY A 241 -11.79 -30.36 -24.81
N GLY A 242 -12.57 -29.35 -25.19
CA GLY A 242 -13.88 -29.05 -24.60
C GLY A 242 -13.82 -28.08 -23.42
N VAL A 243 -14.89 -28.04 -22.61
CA VAL A 243 -15.03 -27.14 -21.46
C VAL A 243 -15.59 -27.84 -20.24
N LEU A 244 -15.18 -27.39 -19.06
CA LEU A 244 -15.88 -27.67 -17.80
C LEU A 244 -16.78 -26.47 -17.48
N LEU A 245 -18.06 -26.75 -17.24
CA LEU A 245 -19.03 -25.80 -16.74
C LEU A 245 -19.04 -25.83 -15.22
N CYS A 246 -18.87 -24.65 -14.62
CA CYS A 246 -19.04 -24.45 -13.19
C CYS A 246 -20.51 -24.14 -12.90
N CYS A 247 -21.20 -25.08 -12.25
CA CYS A 247 -22.57 -24.92 -11.78
C CYS A 247 -22.58 -24.82 -10.25
N GLU A 248 -23.72 -24.44 -9.68
CA GLU A 248 -23.92 -24.50 -8.23
C GLU A 248 -23.92 -25.97 -7.77
N ASN A 249 -23.03 -26.31 -6.82
CA ASN A 249 -22.79 -27.64 -6.24
C ASN A 249 -22.09 -28.69 -7.11
N PHE A 250 -22.01 -28.53 -8.44
CA PHE A 250 -21.41 -29.53 -9.31
C PHE A 250 -20.68 -28.94 -10.52
N LEU A 251 -19.83 -29.75 -11.14
CA LEU A 251 -19.10 -29.45 -12.37
C LEU A 251 -19.62 -30.35 -13.49
N SER A 252 -19.76 -29.81 -14.70
CA SER A 252 -20.16 -30.61 -15.88
C SER A 252 -19.15 -30.47 -17.01
N TYR A 253 -18.65 -31.58 -17.54
CA TYR A 253 -17.82 -31.59 -18.75
C TYR A 253 -18.69 -31.62 -19.99
N TYR A 254 -18.39 -30.72 -20.93
CA TYR A 254 -19.09 -30.59 -22.19
C TYR A 254 -18.09 -30.56 -23.35
N LYS A 255 -18.33 -31.42 -24.34
CA LYS A 255 -17.65 -31.46 -25.63
C LYS A 255 -18.65 -31.89 -26.70
N GLN A 256 -18.56 -31.29 -27.88
CA GLN A 256 -19.44 -31.65 -29.00
C GLN A 256 -19.31 -33.14 -29.33
N GLY A 257 -20.44 -33.84 -29.43
CA GLY A 257 -20.48 -35.28 -29.72
C GLY A 257 -20.08 -36.19 -28.55
N HIS A 258 -19.89 -35.64 -27.34
CA HIS A 258 -19.59 -36.38 -26.12
C HIS A 258 -20.79 -36.31 -25.15
N PRO A 259 -21.10 -37.39 -24.40
CA PRO A 259 -22.11 -37.31 -23.34
C PRO A 259 -21.69 -36.32 -22.25
N VAL A 260 -22.63 -35.54 -21.73
CA VAL A 260 -22.36 -34.64 -20.61
C VAL A 260 -22.08 -35.46 -19.35
N LEU A 261 -20.93 -35.24 -18.74
CA LEU A 261 -20.54 -35.87 -17.47
C LEU A 261 -20.64 -34.82 -16.36
N SER A 262 -21.28 -35.16 -15.25
CA SER A 262 -21.42 -34.27 -14.11
C SER A 262 -20.83 -34.89 -12.83
N CYS A 263 -20.16 -34.08 -12.03
CA CYS A 263 -19.53 -34.45 -10.76
C CYS A 263 -19.86 -33.42 -9.68
N ALA A 264 -20.43 -33.86 -8.56
CA ALA A 264 -20.65 -32.98 -7.42
C ALA A 264 -19.33 -32.54 -6.77
N MET A 265 -19.36 -31.39 -6.10
CA MET A 265 -18.24 -30.87 -5.32
C MET A 265 -18.39 -31.29 -3.84
N PRO A 266 -17.31 -31.75 -3.18
CA PRO A 266 -17.33 -32.03 -1.74
C PRO A 266 -17.70 -30.78 -0.93
N ARG A 267 -18.48 -30.94 0.14
CA ARG A 267 -18.98 -29.84 0.98
C ARG A 267 -18.40 -29.91 2.40
N ARG A 268 -18.26 -28.77 3.08
CA ARG A 268 -17.90 -28.77 4.50
C ARG A 268 -19.07 -29.28 5.35
N LEU A 269 -18.77 -29.98 6.45
CA LEU A 269 -19.79 -30.47 7.40
C LEU A 269 -20.53 -29.34 8.15
N ASP A 270 -19.91 -28.18 8.29
CA ASP A 270 -20.46 -27.01 9.00
C ASP A 270 -21.44 -26.19 8.16
N THR A 271 -21.56 -26.48 6.87
CA THR A 271 -22.34 -25.67 5.94
C THR A 271 -23.78 -26.18 5.82
N PRO A 272 -24.80 -25.31 5.94
CA PRO A 272 -26.20 -25.71 5.77
C PRO A 272 -26.47 -26.31 4.39
N ALA A 273 -27.24 -27.40 4.33
CA ALA A 273 -27.54 -28.10 3.07
C ALA A 273 -28.26 -27.21 2.03
N GLU A 274 -29.09 -26.27 2.49
CA GLU A 274 -29.87 -25.35 1.65
C GLU A 274 -29.02 -24.32 0.90
N LYS A 275 -27.83 -23.98 1.42
CA LYS A 275 -26.97 -22.99 0.77
C LYS A 275 -26.15 -23.66 -0.32
N GLY A 276 -26.15 -23.10 -1.53
CA GLY A 276 -25.32 -23.62 -2.63
C GLY A 276 -23.83 -23.38 -2.44
N LEU A 277 -23.03 -24.08 -3.25
CA LEU A 277 -21.59 -23.90 -3.38
C LEU A 277 -21.24 -23.43 -4.80
N MET A 278 -20.59 -22.29 -4.93
CA MET A 278 -20.12 -21.73 -6.21
C MET A 278 -18.60 -21.73 -6.31
N VAL A 279 -18.10 -21.72 -7.55
CA VAL A 279 -16.68 -21.57 -7.87
C VAL A 279 -16.37 -20.09 -8.11
N VAL A 280 -15.33 -19.56 -7.48
CA VAL A 280 -14.96 -18.14 -7.59
C VAL A 280 -13.83 -17.88 -8.57
N CYS A 281 -12.83 -18.77 -8.61
CA CYS A 281 -11.71 -18.68 -9.53
C CYS A 281 -11.11 -20.06 -9.79
N TRP A 282 -10.28 -20.16 -10.83
CA TRP A 282 -9.63 -21.40 -11.22
C TRP A 282 -8.26 -21.14 -11.85
N SER A 283 -7.42 -22.16 -11.85
CA SER A 283 -6.17 -22.19 -12.61
C SER A 283 -5.96 -23.57 -13.21
N ARG A 284 -5.55 -23.59 -14.48
CA ARG A 284 -5.11 -24.81 -15.16
C ARG A 284 -3.60 -24.94 -15.03
N HIS A 285 -3.14 -26.13 -14.65
CA HIS A 285 -1.72 -26.46 -14.70
C HIS A 285 -1.48 -27.60 -15.68
N LYS A 286 -0.53 -27.38 -16.59
CA LYS A 286 -0.19 -28.31 -17.66
C LYS A 286 1.27 -28.75 -17.50
N LEU A 287 1.44 -30.05 -17.31
CA LEU A 287 2.70 -30.77 -17.39
C LEU A 287 2.73 -31.61 -18.67
N LYS A 288 3.87 -32.24 -18.96
CA LYS A 288 3.99 -33.14 -20.11
C LYS A 288 3.13 -34.38 -19.86
N ASN A 289 2.13 -34.62 -20.70
CA ASN A 289 1.19 -35.76 -20.62
C ASN A 289 0.24 -35.77 -19.40
N PHE A 290 0.24 -34.72 -18.58
CA PHE A 290 -0.61 -34.63 -17.40
C PHE A 290 -1.07 -33.20 -17.20
N PHE A 291 -2.34 -33.02 -16.85
CA PHE A 291 -2.90 -31.72 -16.50
C PHE A 291 -3.89 -31.89 -15.36
N PHE A 292 -4.04 -30.84 -14.57
CA PHE A 292 -5.06 -30.76 -13.53
C PHE A 292 -5.55 -29.33 -13.40
N PHE A 293 -6.70 -29.17 -12.77
CA PHE A 293 -7.27 -27.87 -12.45
C PHE A 293 -7.29 -27.71 -10.94
N LEU A 294 -6.94 -26.52 -10.48
CA LEU A 294 -7.29 -26.06 -9.14
C LEU A 294 -8.47 -25.11 -9.29
N ILE A 295 -9.55 -25.40 -8.58
CA ILE A 295 -10.72 -24.52 -8.49
C ILE A 295 -10.90 -24.11 -7.03
N GLN A 296 -11.37 -22.89 -6.80
CA GLN A 296 -11.65 -22.39 -5.46
C GLN A 296 -13.15 -22.17 -5.26
N SER A 297 -13.69 -22.56 -4.10
CA SER A 297 -15.06 -22.23 -3.72
C SER A 297 -15.19 -20.85 -3.06
N GLU A 298 -16.44 -20.38 -2.89
CA GLU A 298 -16.76 -19.15 -2.12
C GLU A 298 -16.32 -19.18 -0.65
N TYR A 299 -15.98 -20.35 -0.10
CA TYR A 299 -15.46 -20.51 1.26
C TYR A 299 -13.92 -20.53 1.31
N GLY A 300 -13.26 -20.47 0.16
CA GLY A 300 -11.80 -20.52 0.05
C GLY A 300 -11.21 -21.94 -0.09
N ASP A 301 -12.06 -22.97 -0.21
CA ASP A 301 -11.59 -24.35 -0.37
C ASP A 301 -11.07 -24.57 -1.79
N LEU A 302 -9.85 -25.08 -1.90
CA LEU A 302 -9.27 -25.52 -3.14
C LEU A 302 -9.64 -26.97 -3.40
N TYR A 303 -10.10 -27.24 -4.62
CA TYR A 303 -10.33 -28.59 -5.11
C TYR A 303 -9.40 -28.87 -6.28
N LYS A 304 -8.81 -30.06 -6.25
CA LYS A 304 -8.05 -30.62 -7.37
C LYS A 304 -9.04 -31.38 -8.26
N VAL A 305 -9.15 -30.97 -9.51
CA VAL A 305 -9.99 -31.61 -10.51
C VAL A 305 -9.11 -32.25 -11.58
N THR A 306 -9.33 -33.54 -11.81
CA THR A 306 -8.62 -34.33 -12.83
C THR A 306 -9.64 -35.01 -13.76
N LEU A 307 -9.24 -35.17 -15.02
CA LEU A 307 -10.05 -35.84 -16.04
C LEU A 307 -9.35 -37.11 -16.49
N SER A 308 -9.96 -38.26 -16.23
CA SER A 308 -9.49 -39.54 -16.78
C SER A 308 -9.98 -39.64 -18.23
N HIS A 309 -9.06 -39.77 -19.18
CA HIS A 309 -9.41 -39.86 -20.61
C HIS A 309 -8.61 -40.95 -21.32
N LYS A 310 -9.23 -41.57 -22.33
CA LYS A 310 -8.59 -42.51 -23.26
C LYS A 310 -8.93 -42.08 -24.68
N GLU A 311 -7.92 -41.95 -25.54
CA GLU A 311 -8.08 -41.58 -26.97
C GLU A 311 -8.96 -40.32 -27.21
N GLY A 312 -8.91 -39.34 -26.31
CA GLY A 312 -9.68 -38.09 -26.43
C GLY A 312 -11.15 -38.16 -26.00
N VAL A 313 -11.60 -39.30 -25.47
CA VAL A 313 -12.89 -39.50 -24.80
C VAL A 313 -12.67 -39.48 -23.28
N VAL A 314 -13.48 -38.70 -22.56
CA VAL A 314 -13.37 -38.56 -21.11
C VAL A 314 -14.24 -39.63 -20.45
N SER A 315 -13.65 -40.45 -19.58
CA SER A 315 -14.38 -41.50 -18.86
C SER A 315 -14.98 -41.00 -17.55
N GLU A 316 -14.24 -40.18 -16.81
CA GLU A 316 -14.69 -39.67 -15.51
C GLU A 316 -14.06 -38.33 -15.14
N ILE A 317 -14.80 -37.58 -14.33
CA ILE A 317 -14.33 -36.38 -13.63
C ILE A 317 -14.08 -36.80 -12.18
N GLN A 318 -12.90 -36.45 -11.66
CA GLN A 318 -12.52 -36.67 -10.26
C GLN A 318 -12.34 -35.31 -9.60
N CYS A 319 -13.02 -35.07 -8.48
CA CYS A 319 -12.93 -33.84 -7.69
C CYS A 319 -12.58 -34.20 -6.25
N SER A 320 -11.43 -33.74 -5.76
CA SER A 320 -10.97 -33.98 -4.39
C SER A 320 -10.62 -32.68 -3.69
N TYR A 321 -10.90 -32.61 -2.39
CA TYR A 321 -10.45 -31.49 -1.55
C TYR A 321 -8.92 -31.46 -1.47
N PHE A 322 -8.32 -30.28 -1.65
CA PHE A 322 -6.88 -30.08 -1.68
C PHE A 322 -6.38 -29.42 -0.39
N ASP A 323 -6.74 -28.16 -0.16
CA ASP A 323 -6.44 -27.35 1.04
C ASP A 323 -7.37 -26.11 1.06
N SER A 324 -7.46 -25.39 2.18
CA SER A 324 -8.23 -24.14 2.28
C SER A 324 -7.30 -22.93 2.37
N ILE A 325 -7.48 -21.95 1.48
CA ILE A 325 -6.78 -20.66 1.49
C ILE A 325 -7.79 -19.51 1.50
N PRO A 326 -7.39 -18.27 1.80
CA PRO A 326 -8.30 -17.14 1.69
C PRO A 326 -8.90 -17.01 0.28
N VAL A 327 -10.17 -16.59 0.21
CA VAL A 327 -10.89 -16.39 -1.06
C VAL A 327 -10.09 -15.46 -1.98
N ALA A 328 -9.82 -15.93 -3.20
CA ALA A 328 -9.01 -15.25 -4.18
C ALA A 328 -9.82 -14.89 -5.43
N ILE A 329 -9.51 -13.74 -6.02
CA ILE A 329 -10.10 -13.30 -7.30
C ILE A 329 -9.43 -14.02 -8.47
N SER A 330 -8.16 -14.35 -8.33
CA SER A 330 -7.37 -15.11 -9.32
C SER A 330 -6.30 -15.91 -8.60
N ILE A 331 -6.06 -17.12 -9.10
CA ILE A 331 -4.99 -18.01 -8.67
C ILE A 331 -4.08 -18.30 -9.87
N CYS A 332 -2.77 -18.30 -9.65
CA CYS A 332 -1.77 -18.53 -10.69
C CYS A 332 -0.82 -19.66 -10.26
N VAL A 333 -0.89 -20.81 -10.93
CA VAL A 333 0.01 -21.95 -10.67
C VAL A 333 1.24 -21.84 -11.55
N LEU A 334 2.37 -21.52 -10.95
CA LEU A 334 3.67 -21.41 -11.60
C LEU A 334 4.31 -22.79 -11.80
N LYS A 335 5.08 -22.95 -12.88
CA LYS A 335 5.88 -24.16 -13.18
C LYS A 335 7.06 -24.34 -12.25
N THR A 336 7.45 -23.30 -11.54
CA THR A 336 8.48 -23.33 -10.49
C THR A 336 8.01 -23.98 -9.18
N GLY A 337 6.75 -24.44 -9.10
CA GLY A 337 6.22 -25.09 -7.91
C GLY A 337 5.63 -24.11 -6.88
N PHE A 338 5.19 -22.94 -7.35
CA PHE A 338 4.53 -21.94 -6.51
C PHE A 338 3.08 -21.68 -6.97
N LEU A 339 2.22 -21.33 -6.02
CA LEU A 339 0.85 -20.88 -6.22
C LEU A 339 0.74 -19.45 -5.70
N PHE A 340 0.50 -18.51 -6.61
CA PHE A 340 0.14 -17.14 -6.22
C PHE A 340 -1.37 -17.02 -6.09
N ALA A 341 -1.83 -16.56 -4.93
CA ALA A 341 -3.24 -16.32 -4.64
C ALA A 341 -3.50 -14.83 -4.42
N ALA A 342 -4.16 -14.20 -5.39
CA ALA A 342 -4.61 -12.82 -5.29
C ALA A 342 -5.91 -12.78 -4.49
N SER A 343 -5.83 -12.67 -3.15
CA SER A 343 -7.01 -12.55 -2.29
C SER A 343 -7.95 -11.42 -2.72
N GLU A 344 -9.27 -11.62 -2.62
CA GLU A 344 -10.28 -10.57 -2.91
C GLU A 344 -10.13 -9.36 -1.98
N PHE A 345 -9.79 -9.63 -0.72
CA PHE A 345 -9.62 -8.65 0.36
C PHE A 345 -8.47 -9.10 1.28
N GLY A 346 -7.79 -8.14 1.88
CA GLY A 346 -6.60 -8.35 2.69
C GLY A 346 -5.37 -8.72 1.84
N ASN A 347 -4.32 -9.14 2.54
CA ASN A 347 -3.03 -9.45 1.94
C ASN A 347 -3.13 -10.61 0.92
N HIS A 348 -2.27 -10.56 -0.09
CA HIS A 348 -2.12 -11.62 -1.09
C HIS A 348 -0.98 -12.56 -0.66
N ALA A 349 -1.05 -13.83 -1.04
CA ALA A 349 -0.11 -14.83 -0.58
C ALA A 349 0.54 -15.60 -1.74
N LEU A 350 1.82 -15.92 -1.56
CA LEU A 350 2.55 -16.88 -2.37
C LEU A 350 2.74 -18.15 -1.54
N TYR A 351 2.26 -19.27 -2.07
CA TYR A 351 2.41 -20.58 -1.47
C TYR A 351 3.39 -21.42 -2.30
N GLN A 352 4.12 -22.32 -1.64
CA GLN A 352 4.92 -23.35 -2.29
C GLN A 352 4.18 -24.69 -2.20
N PHE A 353 4.24 -25.49 -3.28
CA PHE A 353 3.68 -26.84 -3.26
C PHE A 353 4.63 -27.80 -2.52
N ALA A 354 4.17 -28.35 -1.39
CA ALA A 354 4.83 -29.44 -0.69
C ALA A 354 4.46 -30.81 -1.27
N SER A 355 3.19 -30.97 -1.68
CA SER A 355 2.65 -32.18 -2.30
C SER A 355 1.61 -31.83 -3.35
N LEU A 356 1.42 -32.74 -4.32
CA LEU A 356 0.36 -32.64 -5.34
C LEU A 356 -0.98 -33.21 -4.87
N GLY A 357 -1.10 -33.59 -3.58
CA GLY A 357 -2.35 -34.07 -3.00
C GLY A 357 -2.71 -35.49 -3.46
N ASP A 358 -1.78 -36.43 -3.31
CA ASP A 358 -1.96 -37.83 -3.72
C ASP A 358 -2.78 -38.66 -2.70
N VAL A 359 -2.83 -38.22 -1.44
CA VAL A 359 -3.78 -38.72 -0.44
C VAL A 359 -5.05 -37.89 -0.61
N THR A 360 -6.13 -38.51 -1.09
CA THR A 360 -7.37 -37.82 -1.47
C THR A 360 -8.41 -37.86 -0.35
N PRO A 361 -8.46 -36.88 0.58
CA PRO A 361 -9.62 -36.72 1.45
C PRO A 361 -10.83 -36.37 0.58
N ALA A 362 -11.96 -37.05 0.85
CA ALA A 362 -13.26 -36.76 0.22
C ALA A 362 -13.25 -36.69 -1.33
N LEU A 363 -12.74 -37.75 -1.98
CA LEU A 363 -12.81 -37.89 -3.45
C LEU A 363 -14.25 -38.13 -3.91
N VAL A 364 -14.74 -37.30 -4.83
CA VAL A 364 -16.00 -37.50 -5.56
C VAL A 364 -15.68 -37.78 -7.02
N THR A 365 -16.35 -38.78 -7.59
CA THR A 365 -16.23 -39.14 -8.99
C THR A 365 -17.57 -38.99 -9.71
N SER A 366 -17.53 -38.70 -11.01
CA SER A 366 -18.74 -38.67 -11.85
C SER A 366 -19.45 -40.03 -11.98
N SER A 367 -18.78 -41.12 -11.59
CA SER A 367 -19.33 -42.47 -11.52
C SER A 367 -20.20 -42.72 -10.28
N HIS A 368 -20.28 -41.76 -9.35
CA HIS A 368 -21.11 -41.87 -8.16
C HIS A 368 -22.60 -42.06 -8.52
N PRO A 369 -23.36 -42.94 -7.81
CA PRO A 369 -24.76 -43.24 -8.13
C PRO A 369 -25.66 -42.00 -8.22
N ASN A 370 -25.41 -41.01 -7.37
CA ASN A 370 -26.20 -39.78 -7.28
C ASN A 370 -25.72 -38.63 -8.19
N ARG A 371 -24.62 -38.81 -8.94
CA ARG A 371 -24.02 -37.84 -9.89
C ARG A 371 -23.99 -36.39 -9.34
N GLU A 372 -24.89 -35.54 -9.83
CA GLU A 372 -25.03 -34.11 -9.49
C GLU A 372 -25.52 -33.87 -8.05
N ASN A 373 -26.28 -34.81 -7.49
CA ASN A 373 -26.86 -34.74 -6.15
C ASN A 373 -26.04 -35.50 -5.11
N ALA A 374 -24.80 -35.87 -5.43
CA ALA A 374 -23.93 -36.54 -4.47
C ALA A 374 -23.51 -35.57 -3.35
N VAL A 375 -23.77 -35.94 -2.10
CA VAL A 375 -23.34 -35.16 -0.93
C VAL A 375 -22.19 -35.91 -0.26
N VAL A 376 -20.97 -35.45 -0.52
CA VAL A 376 -19.78 -35.92 0.18
C VAL A 376 -19.27 -34.79 1.04
N ALA A 377 -19.11 -35.04 2.34
CA ALA A 377 -18.73 -34.04 3.30
C ALA A 377 -17.29 -34.22 3.78
N PHE A 378 -16.60 -33.12 4.10
CA PHE A 378 -15.26 -33.13 4.68
C PHE A 378 -15.14 -32.13 5.84
N LYS A 379 -14.12 -32.33 6.68
CA LYS A 379 -13.69 -31.35 7.68
C LYS A 379 -12.55 -30.51 7.10
N PRO A 380 -12.66 -29.16 7.12
CA PRO A 380 -11.53 -28.31 6.79
C PRO A 380 -10.34 -28.60 7.71
N ARG A 381 -9.13 -28.50 7.18
CA ARG A 381 -7.88 -28.75 7.89
C ARG A 381 -6.87 -27.65 7.60
N THR A 382 -5.84 -27.54 8.43
CA THR A 382 -4.69 -26.68 8.16
C THR A 382 -3.94 -27.15 6.90
N LEU A 383 -3.16 -26.24 6.30
CA LEU A 383 -2.45 -26.49 5.05
C LEU A 383 -1.50 -27.69 5.19
N LYS A 384 -1.66 -28.70 4.33
CA LYS A 384 -0.74 -29.86 4.24
C LYS A 384 -0.03 -29.94 2.91
N ASN A 385 -0.71 -29.58 1.82
CA ASN A 385 -0.16 -29.62 0.47
C ASN A 385 0.53 -28.30 0.09
N LEU A 386 0.16 -27.20 0.73
CA LEU A 386 0.73 -25.87 0.52
C LEU A 386 1.49 -25.38 1.76
N THR A 387 2.60 -24.69 1.55
CA THR A 387 3.31 -23.96 2.61
C THR A 387 3.32 -22.47 2.28
N PRO A 388 2.93 -21.58 3.22
CA PRO A 388 3.02 -20.13 2.98
C PRO A 388 4.48 -19.73 2.85
N PHE A 389 4.83 -19.06 1.77
CA PHE A 389 6.21 -18.68 1.44
C PHE A 389 6.44 -17.17 1.58
N ASP A 390 5.58 -16.36 0.98
CA ASP A 390 5.65 -14.89 1.04
C ASP A 390 4.24 -14.28 1.09
N GLU A 391 4.13 -13.08 1.62
CA GLU A 391 2.89 -12.33 1.76
C GLU A 391 3.08 -10.90 1.26
N LEU A 392 2.26 -10.52 0.28
CA LEU A 392 2.19 -9.15 -0.22
C LEU A 392 1.12 -8.39 0.55
N SER A 393 1.55 -7.34 1.24
CA SER A 393 0.66 -6.50 2.01
C SER A 393 -0.41 -5.84 1.13
N SER A 394 -1.65 -5.83 1.61
CA SER A 394 -2.73 -5.04 1.04
C SER A 394 -3.56 -4.37 2.12
N LEU A 395 -3.76 -3.05 1.97
CA LEU A 395 -4.64 -2.24 2.81
C LEU A 395 -6.11 -2.42 2.46
N ALA A 396 -6.44 -3.06 1.34
CA ALA A 396 -7.80 -3.20 0.87
C ALA A 396 -8.59 -4.26 1.68
N PRO A 397 -9.86 -4.01 2.07
CA PRO A 397 -10.57 -2.75 1.93
C PRO A 397 -10.34 -1.83 3.12
N ILE A 398 -10.04 -0.54 2.88
CA ILE A 398 -10.01 0.46 3.97
C ILE A 398 -11.44 0.90 4.25
N THR A 399 -11.96 0.60 5.44
CA THR A 399 -13.34 0.99 5.83
C THR A 399 -13.41 2.34 6.52
N ASP A 400 -12.44 2.65 7.36
CA ASP A 400 -12.29 3.94 8.04
C ASP A 400 -10.80 4.23 8.23
N MET A 401 -10.40 5.49 8.12
CA MET A 401 -9.02 5.93 8.33
C MET A 401 -9.00 7.28 9.02
N LYS A 402 -8.11 7.40 10.01
CA LYS A 402 -7.86 8.64 10.75
C LYS A 402 -6.38 8.89 10.92
N VAL A 403 -6.01 10.15 10.83
CA VAL A 403 -4.66 10.63 11.06
C VAL A 403 -4.63 11.38 12.39
N MET A 404 -3.77 10.90 13.29
CA MET A 404 -3.64 11.43 14.65
C MET A 404 -2.24 11.14 15.21
N ASP A 405 -1.80 11.92 16.19
CA ASP A 405 -0.58 11.65 16.97
C ASP A 405 -0.98 11.08 18.34
N CYS A 406 -1.04 9.76 18.44
CA CYS A 406 -1.31 9.07 19.70
C CYS A 406 -0.04 8.81 20.54
N PHE A 407 1.15 9.12 20.00
CA PHE A 407 2.45 8.83 20.64
C PHE A 407 3.00 10.03 21.42
N SER A 408 2.54 11.24 21.13
CA SER A 408 2.85 12.42 21.93
C SER A 408 2.26 12.30 23.33
N THR A 409 3.10 12.40 24.36
CA THR A 409 2.66 12.71 25.73
C THR A 409 2.18 14.15 25.74
N GLN A 410 0.90 14.35 25.43
CA GLN A 410 0.32 15.69 25.38
C GLN A 410 0.15 16.24 26.80
N THR A 411 0.86 17.32 27.13
CA THR A 411 0.43 18.25 28.17
C THR A 411 -0.43 19.30 27.48
N GLN A 412 -1.76 19.13 27.50
CA GLN A 412 -2.68 20.16 27.01
C GLN A 412 -2.81 21.25 28.07
N VAL A 413 -2.33 22.46 27.79
CA VAL A 413 -2.63 23.65 28.61
C VAL A 413 -3.80 24.38 27.95
N LEU A 414 -4.94 24.43 28.63
CA LEU A 414 -6.09 25.22 28.22
C LEU A 414 -5.84 26.69 28.58
N GLN A 415 -5.56 27.56 27.61
CA GLN A 415 -5.67 29.00 27.81
C GLN A 415 -7.06 29.46 27.34
N ALA A 416 -7.78 30.10 28.26
CA ALA A 416 -9.05 30.74 27.95
C ALA A 416 -8.77 32.16 27.48
N ASP A 417 -8.90 32.40 26.18
CA ASP A 417 -9.03 33.76 25.68
C ASP A 417 -10.44 34.26 26.02
N GLY A 418 -10.56 35.53 26.41
CA GLY A 418 -11.80 36.17 26.91
C GLY A 418 -13.01 36.20 25.94
N SER A 419 -13.00 35.39 24.89
CA SER A 419 -14.07 35.18 23.91
C SER A 419 -14.78 33.82 24.07
N GLY A 420 -14.38 32.97 25.02
CA GLY A 420 -14.99 31.65 25.24
C GLY A 420 -14.62 30.59 24.20
N MET A 421 -13.75 30.90 23.23
CA MET A 421 -13.08 29.90 22.40
C MET A 421 -11.88 29.33 23.16
N GLN A 422 -11.93 28.03 23.49
CA GLN A 422 -10.78 27.30 23.98
C GLN A 422 -9.82 27.06 22.82
N GLN A 423 -8.64 27.68 22.86
CA GLN A 423 -7.55 27.39 21.95
C GLN A 423 -6.58 26.43 22.65
N THR A 424 -6.41 25.24 22.07
CA THR A 424 -5.47 24.23 22.58
C THR A 424 -4.07 24.58 22.10
N VAL A 425 -3.18 25.00 23.00
CA VAL A 425 -1.76 25.19 22.70
C VAL A 425 -1.02 23.91 23.10
N THR A 426 -0.50 23.19 22.10
CA THR A 426 0.21 21.91 22.30
C THR A 426 1.71 22.16 22.46
N THR A 427 2.24 21.97 23.68
CA THR A 427 3.69 21.95 23.93
C THR A 427 4.13 20.53 24.30
N GLY A 428 4.62 19.79 23.32
CA GLY A 428 5.18 18.44 23.50
C GLY A 428 6.05 18.05 22.29
N MET A 429 7.00 17.14 22.48
CA MET A 429 7.79 16.59 21.36
C MET A 429 6.88 15.72 20.48
N SER A 430 6.31 16.29 19.42
CA SER A 430 5.47 15.55 18.48
C SER A 430 6.32 14.58 17.67
N VAL A 431 5.95 13.30 17.68
CA VAL A 431 6.58 12.23 16.91
C VAL A 431 6.00 12.23 15.47
N GLY A 432 5.26 13.27 15.06
CA GLY A 432 4.56 13.36 13.78
C GLY A 432 3.31 12.49 13.76
N CYS A 433 2.32 12.85 12.94
CA CYS A 433 1.06 12.11 12.88
C CYS A 433 1.25 10.73 12.24
N GLN A 434 0.53 9.73 12.74
CA GLN A 434 0.43 8.40 12.11
C GLN A 434 -0.94 8.25 11.47
N ILE A 435 -1.02 7.36 10.50
CA ILE A 435 -2.26 6.99 9.84
C ILE A 435 -2.75 5.68 10.46
N TYR A 436 -3.96 5.69 11.00
CA TYR A 436 -4.64 4.50 11.51
C TYR A 436 -5.73 4.13 10.52
N ALA A 437 -5.73 2.90 10.03
CA ALA A 437 -6.69 2.43 9.03
C ALA A 437 -7.29 1.08 9.44
N LEU A 438 -8.61 0.95 9.40
CA LEU A 438 -9.28 -0.33 9.49
C LEU A 438 -9.26 -0.98 8.10
N SER A 439 -8.71 -2.19 8.03
CA SER A 439 -8.52 -2.93 6.77
C SER A 439 -8.98 -4.38 6.89
N GLY A 440 -9.27 -5.02 5.77
CA GLY A 440 -9.62 -6.44 5.71
C GLY A 440 -11.11 -6.74 5.84
N ARG A 441 -11.45 -8.04 5.84
CA ARG A 441 -12.83 -8.54 5.89
C ARG A 441 -12.91 -9.73 6.85
N GLY A 442 -13.96 -9.75 7.68
CA GLY A 442 -14.25 -10.85 8.58
C GLY A 442 -13.08 -11.14 9.53
N PRO A 443 -12.67 -12.42 9.68
CA PRO A 443 -11.59 -12.81 10.58
C PRO A 443 -10.19 -12.36 10.11
N ARG A 444 -10.06 -11.87 8.87
CA ARG A 444 -8.80 -11.31 8.33
C ARG A 444 -8.74 -9.78 8.46
N SER A 445 -9.65 -9.19 9.22
CA SER A 445 -9.66 -7.75 9.47
C SER A 445 -8.54 -7.37 10.43
N ALA A 446 -7.96 -6.18 10.23
CA ALA A 446 -6.90 -5.66 11.07
C ALA A 446 -6.98 -4.13 11.17
N LEU A 447 -6.70 -3.59 12.35
CA LEU A 447 -6.35 -2.19 12.51
C LEU A 447 -4.86 -2.03 12.15
N ARG A 448 -4.58 -1.28 11.09
CA ARG A 448 -3.23 -1.00 10.62
C ARG A 448 -2.77 0.38 11.08
N ILE A 449 -1.58 0.41 11.66
CA ILE A 449 -0.88 1.64 12.05
C ILE A 449 0.21 1.88 11.01
N LEU A 450 0.02 2.90 10.17
CA LEU A 450 0.96 3.26 9.12
C LEU A 450 1.79 4.46 9.56
N ARG A 451 3.10 4.34 9.40
CA ARG A 451 4.08 5.40 9.65
C ARG A 451 4.83 5.67 8.36
N HIS A 452 4.92 6.94 7.98
CA HIS A 452 5.75 7.30 6.85
C HIS A 452 7.21 6.97 7.17
N GLY A 453 7.81 6.13 6.35
CA GLY A 453 9.19 5.70 6.49
C GLY A 453 9.44 4.26 6.07
N LEU A 454 10.72 3.95 5.81
CA LEU A 454 11.17 2.60 5.45
C LEU A 454 11.22 1.70 6.68
N THR A 455 10.91 0.42 6.48
CA THR A 455 10.96 -0.62 7.51
C THR A 455 12.39 -1.11 7.72
N LEU A 456 12.78 -1.23 8.99
CA LEU A 456 14.07 -1.79 9.40
C LEU A 456 13.88 -3.18 10.00
N GLY A 457 14.55 -4.17 9.41
CA GLY A 457 14.79 -5.48 10.02
C GLY A 457 15.92 -5.37 11.04
N GLU A 458 15.85 -6.10 12.16
CA GLU A 458 16.93 -6.15 13.15
C GLU A 458 17.55 -7.55 13.16
N ALA A 459 18.83 -7.61 12.85
CA ALA A 459 19.59 -8.85 12.82
C ALA A 459 20.15 -9.22 14.20
N GLY A 460 20.45 -8.22 15.05
CA GLY A 460 20.94 -8.47 16.40
C GLY A 460 21.12 -7.19 17.22
N ALA A 461 21.13 -7.34 18.55
CA ALA A 461 21.38 -6.26 19.50
C ALA A 461 22.32 -6.72 20.63
N SER A 462 23.18 -5.82 21.10
CA SER A 462 24.12 -6.06 22.19
C SER A 462 24.23 -4.82 23.07
N GLU A 463 24.31 -5.01 24.39
CA GLU A 463 24.49 -3.91 25.34
C GLU A 463 25.96 -3.53 25.48
N LEU A 464 26.23 -2.22 25.52
CA LEU A 464 27.55 -1.63 25.67
C LEU A 464 27.77 -1.15 27.11
N PRO A 465 29.02 -1.14 27.60
CA PRO A 465 29.33 -0.75 28.99
C PRO A 465 29.06 0.74 29.28
N GLY A 466 29.01 1.58 28.25
CA GLY A 466 28.78 3.02 28.37
C GLY A 466 28.15 3.61 27.11
N GLN A 467 27.98 4.94 27.09
CA GLN A 467 27.51 5.64 25.89
C GLN A 467 28.69 5.87 24.93
N PRO A 468 28.63 5.36 23.69
CA PRO A 468 29.69 5.55 22.70
C PRO A 468 29.64 6.95 22.09
N ASN A 469 30.81 7.41 21.61
CA ASN A 469 31.02 8.67 20.90
C ASN A 469 31.21 8.49 19.39
N ALA A 470 31.63 7.31 18.94
CA ALA A 470 31.81 6.99 17.53
C ALA A 470 31.73 5.47 17.30
N LEU A 471 31.38 5.09 16.07
CA LEU A 471 31.21 3.70 15.64
C LEU A 471 31.82 3.54 14.24
N PHE A 472 32.63 2.50 14.06
CA PHE A 472 33.24 2.14 12.78
C PHE A 472 33.18 0.64 12.54
N THR A 473 33.14 0.25 11.29
CA THR A 473 33.13 -1.14 10.82
C THR A 473 34.30 -1.35 9.89
N ILE A 474 34.98 -2.49 10.02
CA ILE A 474 36.21 -2.76 9.30
C ILE A 474 36.19 -4.21 8.78
N LYS A 475 36.43 -4.34 7.48
CA LYS A 475 36.72 -5.61 6.80
C LYS A 475 37.99 -6.27 7.37
N PRO A 476 38.15 -7.60 7.23
CA PRO A 476 39.32 -8.30 7.73
C PRO A 476 40.61 -7.67 7.17
N PHE A 477 41.60 -7.46 8.02
CA PHE A 477 42.91 -6.91 7.65
C PHE A 477 44.02 -7.87 8.11
N GLY A 478 45.09 -7.97 7.33
CA GLY A 478 46.19 -8.90 7.58
C GLY A 478 45.90 -10.38 7.30
N ALA A 479 46.86 -11.24 7.65
CA ALA A 479 46.89 -12.67 7.29
C ALA A 479 46.20 -13.61 8.30
N SER A 480 45.55 -13.09 9.36
CA SER A 480 45.22 -13.90 10.55
C SER A 480 43.86 -14.61 10.54
N TYR A 481 43.10 -14.60 9.45
CA TYR A 481 41.89 -15.41 9.34
C TYR A 481 41.73 -15.94 7.90
N ALA A 482 41.26 -17.18 7.78
CA ALA A 482 41.28 -18.03 6.58
C ALA A 482 41.11 -17.27 5.25
N PRO A 483 41.92 -17.60 4.22
CA PRO A 483 41.77 -17.00 2.90
C PRO A 483 40.33 -17.23 2.42
N VAL A 484 39.65 -16.14 2.11
CA VAL A 484 38.37 -16.13 1.41
C VAL A 484 38.58 -16.91 0.11
N ALA A 485 37.77 -17.94 -0.15
CA ALA A 485 37.87 -18.71 -1.39
C ALA A 485 37.62 -17.79 -2.59
N GLU A 486 38.28 -18.05 -3.73
CA GLU A 486 38.05 -17.27 -4.95
C GLU A 486 36.57 -17.32 -5.35
N GLY A 487 35.85 -16.21 -5.16
CA GLY A 487 34.41 -16.09 -5.46
C GLY A 487 33.53 -15.61 -4.30
N GLU A 488 34.02 -15.60 -3.05
CA GLU A 488 33.26 -15.09 -1.89
C GLU A 488 33.40 -13.57 -1.69
N VAL A 489 32.30 -12.90 -1.33
CA VAL A 489 32.26 -11.44 -1.08
C VAL A 489 32.97 -11.11 0.23
N GLU A 490 33.93 -10.18 0.21
CA GLU A 490 34.63 -9.73 1.43
C GLU A 490 33.65 -9.06 2.43
N SER A 491 33.33 -9.77 3.53
CA SER A 491 32.47 -9.32 4.63
C SER A 491 33.20 -8.52 5.71
N ASP A 492 32.48 -7.64 6.41
CA ASP A 492 32.93 -6.94 7.60
C ASP A 492 33.03 -7.89 8.80
N ARG A 493 34.12 -7.80 9.57
CA ARG A 493 34.35 -8.66 10.74
C ARG A 493 34.65 -7.92 12.02
N TYR A 494 35.17 -6.70 11.95
CA TYR A 494 35.50 -5.90 13.13
C TYR A 494 34.54 -4.72 13.28
N ILE A 495 34.05 -4.50 14.50
CA ILE A 495 33.30 -3.30 14.90
C ILE A 495 34.14 -2.57 15.94
N VAL A 496 34.49 -1.32 15.68
CA VAL A 496 35.27 -0.46 16.58
C VAL A 496 34.34 0.58 17.18
N VAL A 497 34.22 0.58 18.51
CA VAL A 497 33.37 1.48 19.28
C VAL A 497 34.28 2.41 20.10
N SER A 498 34.19 3.72 19.88
CA SER A 498 34.95 4.70 20.67
C SER A 498 34.12 5.25 21.81
N PHE A 499 34.70 5.32 23.00
CA PHE A 499 34.18 6.03 24.17
C PHE A 499 34.95 7.35 24.37
N VAL A 500 34.76 8.02 25.52
CA VAL A 500 35.47 9.28 25.86
C VAL A 500 36.97 9.02 26.05
N ASP A 501 37.33 7.99 26.82
CA ASP A 501 38.72 7.72 27.20
C ASP A 501 39.27 6.41 26.63
N GLN A 502 38.44 5.57 26.00
CA GLN A 502 38.83 4.22 25.56
C GLN A 502 38.21 3.82 24.23
N THR A 503 38.84 2.86 23.54
CA THR A 503 38.31 2.23 22.32
C THR A 503 38.12 0.74 22.55
N LEU A 504 36.92 0.24 22.21
CA LEU A 504 36.54 -1.17 22.27
C LEU A 504 36.50 -1.76 20.85
N THR A 505 37.12 -2.93 20.65
CA THR A 505 37.06 -3.66 19.38
C THR A 505 36.28 -4.95 19.56
N LEU A 506 35.23 -5.14 18.76
CA LEU A 506 34.40 -6.32 18.73
C LEU A 506 34.66 -7.07 17.43
N LEU A 507 34.69 -8.40 17.49
CA LEU A 507 34.74 -9.30 16.35
C LEU A 507 33.36 -9.95 16.19
N VAL A 508 32.85 -9.93 14.96
CA VAL A 508 31.62 -10.59 14.57
C VAL A 508 31.95 -11.93 13.95
N THR A 509 31.55 -13.01 14.60
CA THR A 509 31.44 -14.34 14.00
C THR A 509 30.02 -14.54 13.45
N SER A 510 29.78 -15.62 12.69
CA SER A 510 28.50 -15.87 12.00
C SER A 510 27.26 -15.66 12.88
N ASP A 511 27.36 -15.98 14.18
CA ASP A 511 26.22 -15.96 15.11
C ASP A 511 26.44 -15.12 16.37
N ASN A 512 27.65 -14.63 16.68
CA ASN A 512 27.93 -13.94 17.94
C ASN A 512 28.91 -12.75 17.79
N ILE A 513 28.81 -11.80 18.72
CA ILE A 513 29.70 -10.64 18.83
C ILE A 513 30.58 -10.83 20.07
N HIS A 514 31.91 -10.88 19.90
CA HIS A 514 32.86 -11.06 20.99
C HIS A 514 33.86 -9.90 21.06
N GLU A 515 34.25 -9.50 22.27
CA GLU A 515 35.34 -8.53 22.45
C GLU A 515 36.69 -9.15 22.10
N VAL A 516 37.50 -8.45 21.31
CA VAL A 516 38.85 -8.89 20.93
C VAL A 516 39.89 -7.91 21.43
N THR A 517 40.87 -8.45 22.15
CA THR A 517 41.93 -7.67 22.76
C THR A 517 43.20 -7.54 21.90
N ASP A 518 43.41 -8.42 20.92
CA ASP A 518 44.63 -8.49 20.09
C ASP A 518 44.37 -8.02 18.64
N SER A 519 43.65 -6.91 18.48
CA SER A 519 43.30 -6.36 17.16
C SER A 519 44.40 -5.47 16.55
N GLY A 520 45.39 -5.04 17.32
CA GLY A 520 46.41 -4.06 16.89
C GLY A 520 45.99 -2.59 17.03
N PHE A 521 44.72 -2.32 17.33
CA PHE A 521 44.22 -0.98 17.63
C PHE A 521 44.62 -0.51 19.04
N ALA A 522 44.83 0.80 19.21
CA ALA A 522 45.03 1.44 20.50
C ALA A 522 43.72 1.47 21.28
N LYS A 523 43.72 1.00 22.52
CA LYS A 523 42.53 0.99 23.40
C LYS A 523 42.48 2.11 24.42
N GLU A 524 43.65 2.66 24.76
CA GLU A 524 43.83 3.65 25.83
C GLU A 524 43.41 5.07 25.45
N GLN A 525 43.01 5.28 24.18
CA GLN A 525 42.62 6.58 23.65
C GLN A 525 41.34 6.45 22.82
N PRO A 526 40.56 7.53 22.70
CA PRO A 526 39.41 7.57 21.79
C PRO A 526 39.87 7.52 20.32
N THR A 527 39.10 6.83 19.51
CA THR A 527 39.31 6.74 18.05
C THR A 527 38.40 7.74 17.34
N LEU A 528 38.99 8.67 16.60
CA LEU A 528 38.27 9.66 15.81
C LEU A 528 37.82 9.11 14.46
N PHE A 529 38.62 8.22 13.86
CA PHE A 529 38.31 7.60 12.57
C PHE A 529 39.05 6.28 12.43
N ALA A 530 38.41 5.26 11.84
CA ALA A 530 39.05 4.00 11.50
C ALA A 530 38.51 3.44 10.18
N MET A 531 39.40 2.87 9.34
CA MET A 531 39.04 2.33 8.03
C MET A 531 40.11 1.33 7.54
N ARG A 532 39.72 0.38 6.67
CA ARG A 532 40.64 -0.48 5.91
C ARG A 532 41.11 0.23 4.63
N MET A 533 42.41 0.17 4.35
CA MET A 533 43.06 0.72 3.16
C MET A 533 43.10 -0.31 2.01
N GLN A 534 43.41 0.15 0.80
CA GLN A 534 43.46 -0.69 -0.41
C GLN A 534 44.48 -1.85 -0.32
N ASP A 535 45.61 -1.65 0.37
CA ASP A 535 46.65 -2.66 0.63
C ASP A 535 46.25 -3.70 1.70
N LYS A 536 45.00 -3.71 2.15
CA LYS A 536 44.48 -4.54 3.24
C LYS A 536 45.09 -4.25 4.62
N SER A 537 45.71 -3.08 4.79
CA SER A 537 46.07 -2.52 6.10
C SER A 537 44.88 -1.81 6.74
N ALA A 538 44.94 -1.55 8.05
CA ALA A 538 43.94 -0.76 8.75
C ALA A 538 44.58 0.52 9.32
N ILE A 539 43.82 1.62 9.33
CA ILE A 539 44.25 2.89 9.92
C ILE A 539 43.33 3.24 11.08
N GLN A 540 43.92 3.76 12.15
CA GLN A 540 43.27 4.33 13.32
C GLN A 540 43.78 5.75 13.53
N VAL A 541 42.88 6.72 13.54
CA VAL A 541 43.20 8.12 13.83
C VAL A 541 42.77 8.45 15.24
N MET A 542 43.71 8.97 16.03
CA MET A 542 43.55 9.36 17.43
C MET A 542 43.85 10.85 17.57
N PRO A 543 43.42 11.51 18.66
CA PRO A 543 43.77 12.92 18.90
C PRO A 543 45.29 13.18 18.93
N THR A 544 46.08 12.17 19.33
CA THR A 544 47.54 12.25 19.43
C THR A 544 48.28 11.97 18.12
N GLY A 545 47.61 11.40 17.11
CA GLY A 545 48.27 10.98 15.87
C GLY A 545 47.53 9.91 15.06
N ILE A 546 48.19 9.37 14.03
CA ILE A 546 47.68 8.30 13.17
C ILE A 546 48.46 7.02 13.46
N ARG A 547 47.76 5.91 13.69
CA ARG A 547 48.33 4.57 13.79
C ARG A 547 47.93 3.76 12.56
N HIS A 548 48.91 3.28 11.80
CA HIS A 548 48.73 2.40 10.65
C HIS A 548 49.14 0.99 11.02
N VAL A 549 48.21 0.05 10.86
CA VAL A 549 48.36 -1.38 11.17
C VAL A 549 48.51 -2.13 9.86
N ALA A 550 49.75 -2.44 9.49
CA ALA A 550 50.06 -3.16 8.26
C ALA A 550 49.61 -4.63 8.34
N ALA A 551 49.49 -5.30 7.19
CA ALA A 551 48.99 -6.68 7.06
C ALA A 551 49.75 -7.74 7.92
N GLY A 552 51.00 -7.46 8.29
CA GLY A 552 51.82 -8.29 9.20
C GLY A 552 51.73 -7.91 10.69
N ARG A 553 50.69 -7.16 11.11
CA ARG A 553 50.54 -6.56 12.46
C ARG A 553 51.69 -5.62 12.88
N ARG A 554 52.47 -5.14 11.92
CA ARG A 554 53.46 -4.08 12.17
C ARG A 554 52.70 -2.76 12.27
N THR A 555 52.86 -2.08 13.40
CA THR A 555 52.25 -0.78 13.64
C THR A 555 53.26 0.32 13.34
N THR A 556 52.86 1.31 12.56
CA THR A 556 53.58 2.57 12.39
C THR A 556 52.73 3.70 12.97
N GLU A 557 53.37 4.63 13.69
CA GLU A 557 52.68 5.75 14.32
C GLU A 557 53.25 7.06 13.83
N TRP A 558 52.36 7.92 13.32
CA TRP A 558 52.63 9.33 13.11
C TRP A 558 52.08 10.11 14.30
N ARG A 559 52.89 10.98 14.90
CA ARG A 559 52.49 11.80 16.06
C ARG A 559 52.22 13.23 15.64
N ALA A 560 51.14 13.81 16.18
CA ALA A 560 50.81 15.21 15.94
C ALA A 560 51.91 16.15 16.48
N PRO A 561 52.14 17.31 15.83
CA PRO A 561 53.09 18.31 16.32
C PRO A 561 52.79 18.75 17.76
N PRO A 562 53.81 19.06 18.58
CA PRO A 562 53.62 19.41 19.98
C PRO A 562 52.72 20.65 20.13
N GLY A 563 51.71 20.56 20.99
CA GLY A 563 50.71 21.62 21.21
C GLY A 563 49.54 21.63 20.22
N ARG A 564 49.51 20.72 19.25
CA ARG A 564 48.35 20.52 18.36
C ARG A 564 47.78 19.12 18.49
N GLN A 565 46.47 18.99 18.34
CA GLN A 565 45.77 17.72 18.33
C GLN A 565 45.00 17.55 17.03
N VAL A 566 44.81 16.30 16.61
CA VAL A 566 43.94 15.98 15.48
C VAL A 566 42.50 16.17 15.93
N THR A 567 41.73 16.99 15.22
CA THR A 567 40.32 17.23 15.52
C THR A 567 39.39 16.35 14.70
N MET A 568 39.72 16.12 13.43
CA MET A 568 38.91 15.38 12.47
C MET A 568 39.78 14.64 11.44
N ALA A 569 39.26 13.58 10.85
CA ALA A 569 39.92 12.84 9.77
C ALA A 569 38.91 12.21 8.79
N ALA A 570 39.32 12.02 7.54
CA ALA A 570 38.58 11.25 6.53
C ALA A 570 39.55 10.51 5.62
N SER A 571 39.08 9.38 5.08
CA SER A 571 39.83 8.59 4.11
C SER A 571 38.90 8.04 3.05
N ASN A 572 39.45 7.79 1.86
CA ASN A 572 38.80 7.05 0.79
C ASN A 572 39.45 5.68 0.54
N GLY A 573 40.42 5.26 1.36
CA GLY A 573 41.12 3.98 1.28
C GLY A 573 42.50 4.04 0.62
N SER A 574 42.84 5.13 -0.06
CA SER A 574 44.20 5.42 -0.57
C SER A 574 44.74 6.76 -0.08
N GLN A 575 43.86 7.74 0.12
CA GLN A 575 44.19 9.08 0.60
C GLN A 575 43.57 9.28 2.00
N VAL A 576 44.36 9.78 2.94
CA VAL A 576 43.94 10.11 4.30
C VAL A 576 44.15 11.60 4.53
N VAL A 577 43.10 12.29 4.96
CA VAL A 577 43.15 13.72 5.28
C VAL A 577 42.87 13.91 6.76
N ILE A 578 43.71 14.68 7.43
CA ILE A 578 43.50 15.08 8.83
C ILE A 578 43.43 16.60 8.96
N ALA A 579 42.66 17.06 9.94
CA ALA A 579 42.64 18.45 10.38
C ALA A 579 43.25 18.56 11.78
N LEU A 580 44.15 19.53 11.98
CA LEU A 580 44.76 19.84 13.25
C LEU A 580 44.08 21.05 13.91
N SER A 581 44.14 21.11 15.24
CA SER A 581 43.78 22.30 16.02
C SER A 581 44.53 23.52 15.49
N GLY A 582 43.78 24.58 15.12
CA GLY A 582 44.32 25.77 14.44
C GLY A 582 44.00 25.88 12.95
N GLY A 583 43.30 24.90 12.35
CA GLY A 583 42.77 25.03 10.98
C GLY A 583 43.71 24.54 9.87
N GLU A 584 44.83 23.89 10.22
CA GLU A 584 45.74 23.27 9.25
C GLU A 584 45.24 21.89 8.83
N ILE A 585 45.20 21.63 7.52
CA ILE A 585 44.88 20.33 6.93
C ILE A 585 46.14 19.69 6.35
N GLN A 586 46.30 18.40 6.60
CA GLN A 586 47.38 17.57 6.04
C GLN A 586 46.81 16.39 5.25
N LEU A 587 47.36 16.17 4.05
CA LEU A 587 47.01 15.08 3.15
C LEU A 587 48.13 14.04 3.15
N PHE A 588 47.74 12.79 3.39
CA PHE A 588 48.59 11.62 3.30
C PHE A 588 48.13 10.70 2.17
N GLU A 589 49.06 10.13 1.43
CA GLU A 589 48.78 9.15 0.37
C GLU A 589 49.50 7.83 0.66
N LEU A 590 48.81 6.73 0.38
CA LEU A 590 49.36 5.38 0.42
C LEU A 590 50.24 5.18 -0.82
N ASP A 591 51.54 4.94 -0.61
CA ASP A 591 52.46 4.68 -1.70
C ASP A 591 52.26 3.24 -2.24
N ALA A 592 52.00 3.13 -3.55
CA ALA A 592 51.82 1.86 -4.24
C ALA A 592 53.14 1.10 -4.43
N ASP A 593 54.27 1.81 -4.44
CA ASP A 593 55.59 1.24 -4.77
C ASP A 593 56.36 0.73 -3.53
N THR A 594 56.05 1.23 -2.32
CA THR A 594 56.76 0.90 -1.07
C THR A 594 55.88 0.18 -0.04
N ASN A 595 55.46 -1.05 -0.32
CA ASN A 595 54.80 -1.93 0.67
C ASN A 595 53.63 -1.29 1.47
N GLY A 596 52.95 -0.28 0.91
CA GLY A 596 51.83 0.41 1.56
C GLY A 596 52.21 1.36 2.69
N HIS A 597 53.36 2.06 2.62
CA HIS A 597 53.67 3.12 3.60
C HIS A 597 52.82 4.38 3.38
N LEU A 598 52.40 5.02 4.48
CA LEU A 598 51.62 6.25 4.45
C LEU A 598 52.56 7.47 4.44
N SER A 599 52.58 8.22 3.33
CA SER A 599 53.47 9.38 3.14
C SER A 599 52.72 10.70 3.20
N GLU A 600 53.33 11.75 3.76
CA GLU A 600 52.76 13.11 3.78
C GLU A 600 53.01 13.79 2.42
N VAL A 601 51.94 14.24 1.76
CA VAL A 601 52.00 14.84 0.41
C VAL A 601 51.87 16.36 0.44
N ALA A 602 50.91 16.89 1.19
CA ALA A 602 50.63 18.33 1.20
C ALA A 602 50.04 18.81 2.54
N LYS A 603 50.31 20.07 2.87
CA LYS A 603 49.72 20.78 4.00
C LYS A 603 49.18 22.15 3.60
N ARG A 604 48.05 22.56 4.16
CA ARG A 604 47.42 23.87 3.88
C ARG A 604 46.68 24.40 5.10
N ASP A 605 46.87 25.68 5.40
CA ASP A 605 46.07 26.42 6.37
C ASP A 605 44.81 27.00 5.70
N ILE A 606 43.66 26.81 6.34
CA ILE A 606 42.35 27.25 5.87
C ILE A 606 41.93 28.58 6.50
N GLY A 607 42.63 29.03 7.55
CA GLY A 607 42.38 30.30 8.23
C GLY A 607 41.18 30.29 9.18
N CYS A 608 40.54 29.13 9.38
CA CYS A 608 39.50 28.91 10.38
C CYS A 608 39.56 27.47 10.89
N GLU A 609 39.00 27.21 12.08
CA GLU A 609 38.87 25.83 12.57
C GLU A 609 37.93 25.02 11.67
N VAL A 610 38.27 23.73 11.48
CA VAL A 610 37.54 22.80 10.63
C VAL A 610 36.45 22.12 11.46
N ALA A 611 35.20 22.31 11.08
CA ALA A 611 34.04 21.71 11.73
C ALA A 611 33.72 20.30 11.19
N ALA A 612 33.90 20.07 9.88
CA ALA A 612 33.67 18.78 9.26
C ALA A 612 34.48 18.65 7.97
N LEU A 613 34.85 17.43 7.60
CA LEU A 613 35.65 17.14 6.41
C LEU A 613 35.23 15.81 5.77
N THR A 614 35.35 15.73 4.45
CA THR A 614 35.06 14.52 3.67
C THR A 614 35.91 14.46 2.42
N VAL A 615 36.21 13.24 1.97
CA VAL A 615 36.98 12.97 0.75
C VAL A 615 36.08 12.19 -0.20
N GLN A 616 36.19 12.47 -1.50
CA GLN A 616 35.45 11.74 -2.51
C GLN A 616 35.84 10.24 -2.51
N PRO A 617 34.86 9.31 -2.52
CA PRO A 617 35.13 7.87 -2.69
C PRO A 617 35.89 7.58 -3.98
N LEU A 618 36.75 6.55 -3.99
CA LEU A 618 37.44 6.16 -5.23
C LEU A 618 36.51 5.45 -6.21
N SER A 619 36.61 5.81 -7.49
CA SER A 619 36.00 5.06 -8.59
C SER A 619 36.87 3.87 -8.98
N SER A 620 36.23 2.79 -9.47
CA SER A 620 36.90 1.62 -10.05
C SER A 620 37.96 2.03 -11.08
N GLY A 621 39.21 1.58 -10.87
CA GLY A 621 40.34 1.85 -11.76
C GLY A 621 41.08 3.18 -11.54
N ARG A 622 40.66 4.04 -10.60
CA ARG A 622 41.45 5.23 -10.18
C ARG A 622 42.21 4.96 -8.89
N THR A 623 43.43 5.48 -8.79
CA THR A 623 44.27 5.43 -7.58
C THR A 623 44.14 6.67 -6.68
N ARG A 624 43.52 7.73 -7.19
CA ARG A 624 43.29 8.99 -6.47
C ARG A 624 41.90 9.55 -6.76
N SER A 625 41.32 10.24 -5.77
CA SER A 625 40.12 11.04 -5.94
C SER A 625 40.46 12.48 -6.31
N GLN A 626 39.51 13.22 -6.90
CA GLN A 626 39.77 14.57 -7.43
C GLN A 626 39.35 15.68 -6.47
N PHE A 627 38.36 15.42 -5.61
CA PHE A 627 37.74 16.44 -4.78
C PHE A 627 37.70 16.05 -3.30
N MET A 628 37.81 17.05 -2.44
CA MET A 628 37.46 16.97 -1.03
C MET A 628 36.62 18.19 -0.63
N ALA A 629 35.81 18.06 0.41
CA ALA A 629 35.09 19.19 0.98
C ALA A 629 35.49 19.42 2.44
N VAL A 630 35.60 20.70 2.80
CA VAL A 630 35.91 21.17 4.14
C VAL A 630 34.87 22.18 4.56
N ALA A 631 34.28 21.98 5.73
CA ALA A 631 33.43 22.97 6.38
C ALA A 631 34.21 23.69 7.49
N GLY A 632 34.20 25.02 7.46
CA GLY A 632 34.76 25.87 8.51
C GLY A 632 33.73 26.24 9.57
N VAL A 633 34.21 26.60 10.76
CA VAL A 633 33.39 27.24 11.82
C VAL A 633 32.88 28.63 11.38
N ASP A 634 33.44 29.20 10.32
CA ASP A 634 32.96 30.43 9.66
C ASP A 634 31.65 30.27 8.87
N SER A 635 30.94 29.15 9.04
CA SER A 635 29.71 28.81 8.31
C SER A 635 29.91 28.78 6.79
N SER A 636 31.07 28.33 6.33
CA SER A 636 31.36 28.14 4.90
C SER A 636 31.79 26.71 4.58
N VAL A 637 31.44 26.22 3.40
CA VAL A 637 31.92 24.93 2.86
C VAL A 637 32.76 25.21 1.62
N ARG A 638 33.97 24.66 1.59
CA ARG A 638 34.97 24.82 0.53
C ARG A 638 35.23 23.48 -0.14
N VAL A 639 35.23 23.44 -1.46
CA VAL A 639 35.67 22.28 -2.26
C VAL A 639 37.12 22.51 -2.67
N LEU A 640 38.00 21.56 -2.33
CA LEU A 640 39.42 21.59 -2.69
C LEU A 640 39.74 20.47 -3.69
N SER A 641 40.68 20.73 -4.59
CA SER A 641 41.24 19.73 -5.52
C SER A 641 42.30 18.87 -4.83
N LEU A 642 42.30 17.57 -5.13
CA LEU A 642 43.29 16.58 -4.72
C LEU A 642 44.18 16.11 -5.89
N ASP A 643 44.17 16.83 -7.02
CA ASP A 643 45.02 16.51 -8.16
C ASP A 643 46.51 16.76 -7.87
N SER A 644 47.38 15.99 -8.54
CA SER A 644 48.84 16.04 -8.39
C SER A 644 49.46 17.39 -8.73
N ASP A 645 48.88 18.12 -9.67
CA ASP A 645 49.46 19.36 -10.19
C ASP A 645 49.44 20.48 -9.14
N ARG A 646 48.36 20.56 -8.35
CA ARG A 646 48.15 21.56 -7.29
C ARG A 646 47.27 21.00 -6.17
N PRO A 647 47.81 20.17 -5.27
CA PRO A 647 47.04 19.59 -4.19
C PRO A 647 46.50 20.67 -3.24
N LEU A 648 45.30 20.44 -2.73
CA LEU A 648 44.59 21.30 -1.78
C LEU A 648 44.22 22.69 -2.33
N ARG A 649 44.13 22.89 -3.65
CA ARG A 649 43.65 24.18 -4.22
C ARG A 649 42.15 24.35 -4.03
N GLN A 650 41.71 25.47 -3.46
CA GLN A 650 40.28 25.82 -3.38
C GLN A 650 39.69 26.08 -4.78
N LEU A 651 38.62 25.35 -5.10
CA LEU A 651 37.88 25.45 -6.36
C LEU A 651 36.59 26.26 -6.19
N ALA A 652 35.81 25.95 -5.15
CA ALA A 652 34.53 26.58 -4.87
C ALA A 652 34.36 26.83 -3.37
N ALA A 653 33.52 27.80 -3.02
CA ALA A 653 33.09 28.07 -1.65
C ALA A 653 31.60 28.41 -1.63
N GLN A 654 30.88 27.91 -0.63
CA GLN A 654 29.45 28.14 -0.42
C GLN A 654 29.23 28.63 1.01
N ALA A 655 28.49 29.73 1.17
CA ALA A 655 28.07 30.21 2.48
C ALA A 655 26.85 29.42 2.98
N LEU A 656 26.87 29.08 4.26
CA LEU A 656 25.80 28.37 4.96
C LEU A 656 25.04 29.31 5.90
N ARG A 657 23.87 28.89 6.37
CA ARG A 657 23.08 29.64 7.37
C ARG A 657 23.65 29.50 8.78
N THR A 658 24.13 28.31 9.08
CA THR A 658 24.67 27.87 10.36
C THR A 658 25.91 27.01 10.10
N THR A 659 26.68 26.70 11.13
CA THR A 659 27.85 25.83 11.05
C THR A 659 27.44 24.42 10.63
N ALA A 660 28.29 23.78 9.80
CA ALA A 660 28.05 22.40 9.38
C ALA A 660 28.54 21.43 10.45
N SER A 661 27.66 20.53 10.89
CA SER A 661 28.00 19.44 11.81
C SER A 661 28.62 18.24 11.11
N SER A 662 28.29 17.99 9.83
CA SER A 662 28.90 16.92 9.04
C SER A 662 28.79 17.18 7.54
N VAL A 663 29.68 16.56 6.77
CA VAL A 663 29.71 16.67 5.30
C VAL A 663 29.99 15.29 4.70
N CYS A 664 29.34 14.97 3.59
CA CYS A 664 29.52 13.70 2.88
C CYS A 664 29.49 13.92 1.36
N MET A 665 30.43 13.31 0.63
CA MET A 665 30.40 13.24 -0.83
C MET A 665 29.92 11.85 -1.28
N LEU A 666 28.94 11.84 -2.18
CA LEU A 666 28.41 10.63 -2.81
C LEU A 666 28.59 10.72 -4.31
N GLN A 667 29.00 9.64 -4.96
CA GLN A 667 29.15 9.58 -6.41
C GLN A 667 28.17 8.56 -6.98
N PHE A 668 27.24 8.99 -7.83
CA PHE A 668 26.29 8.11 -8.51
C PHE A 668 26.70 7.91 -9.96
N GLY A 669 26.76 6.63 -10.38
CA GLY A 669 27.18 6.21 -11.72
C GLY A 669 28.71 6.11 -11.89
N GLU A 670 29.12 5.43 -12.96
CA GLU A 670 30.53 5.25 -13.32
C GLU A 670 30.90 6.08 -14.56
N GLY A 671 32.18 6.50 -14.67
CA GLY A 671 32.71 7.20 -15.84
C GLY A 671 32.39 8.69 -15.94
N THR A 672 32.32 9.23 -17.16
CA THR A 672 32.11 10.67 -17.45
C THR A 672 30.68 11.16 -17.18
N THR A 673 29.74 10.24 -16.94
CA THR A 673 28.34 10.52 -16.57
C THR A 673 28.10 10.49 -15.06
N ALA A 674 29.16 10.32 -14.26
CA ALA A 674 29.04 10.27 -12.82
C ALA A 674 28.60 11.63 -12.26
N THR A 675 27.55 11.63 -11.44
CA THR A 675 27.09 12.83 -10.72
C THR A 675 27.57 12.76 -9.28
N ILE A 676 28.26 13.80 -8.83
CA ILE A 676 28.79 13.89 -7.47
C ILE A 676 27.84 14.81 -6.68
N TYR A 677 27.30 14.30 -5.57
CA TYR A 677 26.54 15.11 -4.62
C TYR A 677 27.37 15.41 -3.39
N LEU A 678 27.31 16.67 -2.98
CA LEU A 678 27.81 17.15 -1.71
C LEU A 678 26.62 17.34 -0.76
N ALA A 679 26.53 16.49 0.25
CA ALA A 679 25.56 16.60 1.33
C ALA A 679 26.20 17.28 2.54
N ILE A 680 25.50 18.27 3.10
CA ILE A 680 25.96 19.12 4.19
C ILE A 680 24.89 19.10 5.29
N GLY A 681 25.23 18.54 6.45
CA GLY A 681 24.39 18.57 7.63
C GLY A 681 24.69 19.78 8.49
N LEU A 682 23.66 20.56 8.83
CA LEU A 682 23.77 21.76 9.66
C LEU A 682 23.42 21.50 11.13
N GLU A 683 23.89 22.35 12.03
CA GLU A 683 23.61 22.27 13.47
C GLU A 683 22.12 22.50 13.82
N ASP A 684 21.41 23.28 13.01
CA ASP A 684 19.98 23.57 13.17
C ASP A 684 19.06 22.42 12.68
N GLY A 685 19.65 21.34 12.18
CA GLY A 685 18.93 20.16 11.71
C GLY A 685 18.46 20.22 10.26
N VAL A 686 18.99 21.16 9.48
CA VAL A 686 18.78 21.24 8.03
C VAL A 686 19.85 20.42 7.28
N LEU A 687 19.41 19.64 6.31
CA LEU A 687 20.24 18.98 5.31
C LEU A 687 20.27 19.84 4.04
N VAL A 688 21.46 20.22 3.60
CA VAL A 688 21.68 20.90 2.31
C VAL A 688 22.36 19.93 1.35
N ARG A 689 21.87 19.87 0.11
CA ARG A 689 22.44 19.07 -0.97
C ARG A 689 22.83 19.98 -2.12
N SER A 690 24.04 19.83 -2.63
CA SER A 690 24.54 20.52 -3.82
C SER A 690 25.13 19.50 -4.79
N VAL A 691 24.99 19.75 -6.10
CA VAL A 691 25.66 18.97 -7.16
C VAL A 691 27.04 19.56 -7.41
N VAL A 692 28.07 18.72 -7.37
CA VAL A 692 29.45 19.07 -7.72
C VAL A 692 29.68 18.71 -9.18
N ASP A 693 30.10 19.68 -9.99
CA ASP A 693 30.52 19.42 -11.37
C ASP A 693 31.82 18.61 -11.39
N GLY A 694 31.81 17.47 -12.09
CA GLY A 694 32.94 16.54 -12.16
C GLY A 694 34.19 17.09 -12.86
N VAL A 695 34.06 18.19 -13.61
CA VAL A 695 35.20 18.84 -14.28
C VAL A 695 35.68 20.09 -13.51
N THR A 696 34.77 21.01 -13.19
CA THR A 696 35.16 22.30 -12.59
C THR A 696 35.18 22.31 -11.06
N GLY A 697 34.51 21.35 -10.42
CA GLY A 697 34.31 21.34 -8.96
C GLY A 697 33.35 22.43 -8.46
N GLN A 698 32.64 23.13 -9.35
CA GLN A 698 31.64 24.14 -8.96
C GLN A 698 30.38 23.48 -8.38
N LEU A 699 29.73 24.21 -7.46
CA LEU A 699 28.51 23.78 -6.78
C LEU A 699 27.27 24.35 -7.49
N SER A 700 26.30 23.49 -7.78
CA SER A 700 25.02 23.83 -8.44
C SER A 700 23.84 23.07 -7.81
N ASP A 701 22.60 23.38 -8.20
CA ASP A 701 21.34 22.75 -7.72
C ASP A 701 21.26 22.55 -6.19
N GLN A 702 21.34 23.67 -5.46
CA GLN A 702 21.17 23.65 -4.01
C GLN A 702 19.72 23.32 -3.62
N ARG A 703 19.57 22.27 -2.80
CA ARG A 703 18.30 21.87 -2.17
C ARG A 703 18.48 21.80 -0.67
N GLN A 704 17.43 22.13 0.08
CA GLN A 704 17.43 22.13 1.54
C GLN A 704 16.22 21.35 2.06
N ARG A 705 16.42 20.57 3.11
CA ARG A 705 15.35 19.84 3.80
C ARG A 705 15.57 19.88 5.31
N VAL A 706 14.53 20.20 6.06
CA VAL A 706 14.56 20.15 7.54
C VAL A 706 14.33 18.70 7.96
N LEU A 707 15.27 18.10 8.69
CA LEU A 707 15.13 16.72 9.21
C LEU A 707 14.61 16.69 10.64
N GLY A 708 14.90 17.73 11.42
CA GLY A 708 14.49 17.84 12.82
C GLY A 708 15.17 19.02 13.52
N PRO A 709 14.95 19.21 14.83
CA PRO A 709 15.55 20.30 15.60
C PRO A 709 16.98 20.03 16.10
N ARG A 710 17.56 18.86 15.78
CA ARG A 710 18.91 18.46 16.22
C ARG A 710 19.90 18.50 15.05
N ARG A 711 21.18 18.73 15.36
CA ARG A 711 22.28 18.67 14.39
C ARG A 711 22.23 17.41 13.52
N VAL A 712 22.60 17.54 12.25
CA VAL A 712 22.59 16.42 11.30
C VAL A 712 23.96 15.76 11.21
N THR A 713 24.03 14.45 11.42
CA THR A 713 25.21 13.62 11.16
C THR A 713 24.98 12.72 9.94
N LEU A 714 25.96 12.66 9.04
CA LEU A 714 25.86 11.93 7.77
C LEU A 714 26.78 10.71 7.77
N CYS A 715 26.27 9.58 7.30
CA CYS A 715 27.04 8.34 7.13
C CYS A 715 26.79 7.74 5.74
N PRO A 716 27.82 7.54 4.91
CA PRO A 716 27.68 6.86 3.62
C PRO A 716 27.46 5.36 3.83
N ILE A 717 26.52 4.77 3.08
CA ILE A 717 26.22 3.35 3.08
C ILE A 717 25.99 2.84 1.65
N THR A 718 25.78 1.54 1.49
CA THR A 718 25.42 0.92 0.22
C THR A 718 24.06 0.22 0.32
N VAL A 719 23.25 0.30 -0.75
CA VAL A 719 21.91 -0.31 -0.87
C VAL A 719 21.68 -0.85 -2.29
N ASP A 720 20.77 -1.82 -2.44
CA ASP A 720 20.31 -2.41 -3.71
C ASP A 720 21.42 -2.89 -4.65
N GLY A 721 22.23 -3.84 -4.18
CA GLY A 721 23.32 -4.45 -4.94
C GLY A 721 24.57 -3.56 -5.00
N GLY A 722 24.83 -2.79 -3.94
CA GLY A 722 26.06 -1.99 -3.81
C GLY A 722 25.98 -0.54 -4.30
N ARG A 723 24.78 0.03 -4.53
CA ARG A 723 24.66 1.44 -4.91
C ARG A 723 24.92 2.37 -3.73
N PRO A 724 25.54 3.53 -3.95
CA PRO A 724 25.82 4.48 -2.88
C PRO A 724 24.54 5.13 -2.37
N ALA A 725 24.39 5.16 -1.05
CA ALA A 725 23.34 5.86 -0.32
C ALA A 725 23.93 6.50 0.94
N MET A 726 23.10 7.21 1.69
CA MET A 726 23.54 7.92 2.89
C MET A 726 22.46 7.92 3.95
N VAL A 727 22.85 7.66 5.20
CA VAL A 727 21.98 7.85 6.36
C VAL A 727 22.25 9.22 6.96
N ALA A 728 21.21 10.05 7.03
CA ALA A 728 21.22 11.34 7.71
C ALA A 728 20.50 11.20 9.07
N MET A 729 21.23 11.38 10.16
CA MET A 729 20.74 11.21 11.53
C MET A 729 20.48 12.58 12.17
N SER A 730 19.28 12.78 12.73
CA SER A 730 18.91 13.97 13.52
C SER A 730 18.02 13.55 14.70
N SER A 731 16.79 14.08 14.83
CA SER A 731 15.76 13.54 15.74
C SER A 731 15.29 12.15 15.30
N ARG A 732 15.30 11.91 13.98
CA ARG A 732 15.03 10.64 13.33
C ARG A 732 16.15 10.34 12.33
N PRO A 733 16.46 9.05 12.10
CA PRO A 733 17.32 8.67 10.99
C PRO A 733 16.53 8.75 9.68
N PHE A 734 17.16 9.26 8.63
CA PHE A 734 16.65 9.32 7.26
C PHE A 734 17.61 8.59 6.32
N LEU A 735 17.08 7.80 5.42
CA LEU A 735 17.83 7.21 4.31
C LEU A 735 17.70 8.11 3.09
N CYS A 736 18.85 8.49 2.53
CA CYS A 736 18.99 9.27 1.31
C CYS A 736 19.59 8.40 0.23
N PHE A 737 18.83 8.10 -0.82
CA PHE A 737 19.28 7.24 -1.91
C PHE A 737 18.70 7.72 -3.24
N GLN A 738 19.29 7.26 -4.34
CA GLN A 738 18.71 7.44 -5.65
C GLN A 738 17.77 6.26 -5.92
N ALA A 739 16.46 6.53 -5.86
CA ALA A 739 15.47 5.51 -6.14
C ALA A 739 15.54 5.12 -7.61
N ASN A 740 15.58 3.81 -7.85
CA ASN A 740 15.18 3.25 -9.13
C ASN A 740 13.66 3.27 -9.17
N ASP A 741 13.07 4.29 -9.79
CA ASP A 741 11.72 4.09 -10.27
C ASP A 741 11.80 2.99 -11.33
N TYR A 742 11.12 1.88 -11.04
CA TYR A 742 10.97 0.69 -11.87
C TYR A 742 10.34 0.94 -13.25
N SER A 743 10.33 2.18 -13.73
CA SER A 743 9.63 2.62 -14.94
C SER A 743 10.53 3.27 -16.00
N ALA A 744 11.87 3.29 -15.82
CA ALA A 744 12.79 3.53 -16.94
C ALA A 744 14.26 3.17 -16.61
N ALA A 745 14.71 2.02 -17.08
CA ALA A 745 16.15 1.75 -17.23
C ALA A 745 16.66 2.56 -18.44
N GLY A 746 17.18 3.77 -18.19
CA GLY A 746 17.72 4.64 -19.24
C GLY A 746 17.67 6.14 -18.95
N ALA A 747 16.95 6.58 -17.92
CA ALA A 747 17.11 7.93 -17.39
C ALA A 747 18.34 7.94 -16.47
N SER A 748 19.41 8.62 -16.88
CA SER A 748 20.64 8.86 -16.09
C SER A 748 20.41 9.80 -14.90
N GLY A 749 19.23 9.73 -14.27
CA GLY A 749 18.76 10.61 -13.23
C GLY A 749 17.58 9.97 -12.50
N GLY A 750 17.83 8.88 -11.78
CA GLY A 750 16.87 8.36 -10.80
C GLY A 750 16.51 9.42 -9.76
N GLN A 751 15.30 9.35 -9.22
CA GLN A 751 14.79 10.33 -8.27
C GLN A 751 15.59 10.25 -6.96
N TYR A 752 16.12 11.39 -6.50
CA TYR A 752 16.71 11.44 -5.17
C TYR A 752 15.60 11.43 -4.13
N GLN A 753 15.59 10.42 -3.27
CA GLN A 753 14.62 10.30 -2.19
C GLN A 753 15.32 10.40 -0.84
N CYS A 754 14.71 11.17 0.07
CA CYS A 754 15.10 11.24 1.47
C CYS A 754 13.89 10.78 2.29
N VAL A 755 13.99 9.61 2.92
CA VAL A 755 12.86 8.95 3.57
C VAL A 755 13.24 8.61 5.01
N PRO A 756 12.40 8.89 6.01
CA PRO A 756 12.70 8.51 7.39
C PRO A 756 12.78 6.99 7.52
N LEU A 757 13.69 6.51 8.37
CA LEU A 757 13.77 5.11 8.77
C LEU A 757 12.91 4.93 10.02
N THR A 758 12.03 3.93 10.01
CA THR A 758 11.09 3.69 11.12
C THR A 758 11.02 2.22 11.48
N LYS A 759 10.87 1.93 12.77
CA LYS A 759 10.52 0.61 13.30
C LYS A 759 9.38 0.76 14.31
N ILE A 760 8.61 -0.31 14.47
CA ILE A 760 7.53 -0.40 15.44
C ILE A 760 7.81 -1.61 16.37
N PRO A 761 7.77 -1.46 17.71
CA PRO A 761 7.59 -0.19 18.44
C PRO A 761 8.75 0.79 18.16
N ALA A 762 8.51 2.08 18.38
CA ALA A 762 9.39 3.16 17.93
C ALA A 762 10.87 2.88 18.24
N LEU A 763 11.69 2.76 17.18
CA LEU A 763 13.14 2.65 17.35
C LEU A 763 13.63 3.90 18.09
N PRO A 764 14.43 3.74 19.15
CA PRO A 764 15.15 4.87 19.70
C PRO A 764 16.11 5.46 18.64
N ARG A 765 16.39 6.76 18.78
CA ARG A 765 17.25 7.55 17.89
C ARG A 765 18.57 6.83 17.55
N PHE A 766 19.11 7.08 16.36
CA PHE A 766 20.48 6.69 16.03
C PHE A 766 21.42 7.79 16.51
N ASP A 767 22.32 7.45 17.43
CA ASP A 767 23.36 8.37 17.88
C ASP A 767 24.56 8.32 16.91
N HIS A 768 24.94 7.11 16.46
CA HIS A 768 25.99 6.86 15.47
C HIS A 768 25.58 5.71 14.54
N ALA A 769 26.09 5.71 13.30
CA ALA A 769 25.84 4.66 12.32
C ALA A 769 27.10 4.38 11.47
N ALA A 770 27.28 3.13 11.06
CA ALA A 770 28.34 2.68 10.16
C ALA A 770 27.80 1.60 9.19
N PRO A 771 28.29 1.53 7.93
CA PRO A 771 27.89 0.49 6.98
C PRO A 771 28.35 -0.90 7.46
N PHE A 772 27.55 -1.94 7.28
CA PHE A 772 27.89 -3.27 7.80
C PHE A 772 27.45 -4.38 6.83
N SER A 773 28.35 -5.30 6.50
CA SER A 773 28.10 -6.39 5.54
C SER A 773 28.60 -7.74 6.06
N ILE A 774 27.73 -8.74 6.14
CA ILE A 774 28.05 -10.14 6.48
C ILE A 774 27.32 -11.09 5.53
N GLU A 775 27.69 -12.38 5.50
CA GLU A 775 27.09 -13.39 4.61
C GLU A 775 25.55 -13.47 4.74
N ASN A 776 25.04 -13.40 5.98
CA ASN A 776 23.60 -13.43 6.26
C ASN A 776 22.89 -12.08 6.07
N CYS A 777 23.65 -10.97 5.92
CA CYS A 777 23.13 -9.61 5.80
C CYS A 777 24.13 -8.75 5.01
N GLN A 778 24.01 -8.78 3.68
CA GLN A 778 24.96 -8.09 2.80
C GLN A 778 24.84 -6.55 2.89
N GLU A 779 23.65 -6.02 3.21
CA GLU A 779 23.34 -4.58 3.26
C GLU A 779 22.78 -4.17 4.63
N GLY A 780 23.63 -4.24 5.65
CA GLY A 780 23.33 -3.83 7.01
C GLY A 780 23.85 -2.43 7.38
N ILE A 781 23.30 -1.89 8.45
CA ILE A 781 23.72 -0.68 9.14
C ILE A 781 23.94 -1.07 10.60
N CYS A 782 25.16 -0.88 11.09
CA CYS A 782 25.46 -0.95 12.50
C CYS A 782 25.15 0.41 13.13
N THR A 783 24.35 0.45 14.19
CA THR A 783 23.91 1.70 14.85
C THR A 783 23.99 1.57 16.36
N THR A 784 24.28 2.68 17.03
CA THR A 784 24.21 2.77 18.50
C THR A 784 23.08 3.68 18.92
N SER A 785 22.27 3.22 19.86
CA SER A 785 21.24 4.00 20.52
C SER A 785 21.50 3.98 22.02
N GLN A 786 21.92 5.11 22.60
CA GLN A 786 22.29 5.22 24.01
C GLN A 786 23.37 4.20 24.42
N ARG A 787 22.98 3.08 25.06
CA ARG A 787 23.88 2.02 25.52
C ARG A 787 23.72 0.71 24.74
N VAL A 788 22.95 0.70 23.65
CA VAL A 788 22.67 -0.52 22.89
C VAL A 788 23.23 -0.39 21.48
N LEU A 789 24.07 -1.34 21.08
CA LEU A 789 24.50 -1.59 19.72
C LEU A 789 23.44 -2.43 19.01
N ARG A 790 23.02 -2.02 17.81
CA ARG A 790 22.04 -2.75 16.99
C ARG A 790 22.57 -2.89 15.58
N ILE A 791 22.30 -4.06 14.98
CA ILE A 791 22.55 -4.32 13.57
C ILE A 791 21.18 -4.35 12.90
N VAL A 792 20.94 -3.41 11.99
CA VAL A 792 19.67 -3.27 11.28
C VAL A 792 19.90 -3.36 9.78
N SER A 793 18.93 -3.87 9.03
CA SER A 793 18.94 -3.88 7.57
C SER A 793 17.65 -3.27 7.04
N VAL A 794 17.71 -2.71 5.83
CA VAL A 794 16.53 -2.15 5.17
C VAL A 794 15.89 -3.26 4.32
N GLU A 795 14.66 -3.66 4.65
CA GLU A 795 14.05 -4.84 4.02
C GLU A 795 13.49 -4.55 2.61
N ARG A 796 12.81 -3.43 2.43
CA ARG A 796 12.14 -3.04 1.17
C ARG A 796 12.25 -1.54 0.96
N LEU A 797 13.01 -1.13 -0.06
CA LEU A 797 13.21 0.29 -0.42
C LEU A 797 11.97 0.95 -1.07
N ASN A 798 11.04 0.14 -1.55
CA ASN A 798 9.92 0.60 -2.39
C ASN A 798 8.65 0.92 -1.60
N GLU A 799 8.60 0.54 -0.33
CA GLU A 799 7.43 0.78 0.52
C GLU A 799 7.56 2.14 1.20
N THR A 800 6.57 3.02 1.01
CA THR A 800 6.60 4.39 1.58
C THR A 800 6.13 4.46 3.02
N PHE A 801 5.37 3.45 3.47
CA PHE A 801 4.80 3.36 4.80
C PHE A 801 5.15 2.04 5.45
N ASN A 802 5.74 2.11 6.65
CA ASN A 802 5.83 0.98 7.56
C ASN A 802 4.45 0.74 8.19
N GLN A 803 4.05 -0.52 8.31
CA GLN A 803 2.77 -0.93 8.84
C GLN A 803 2.91 -1.90 10.02
N VAL A 804 2.07 -1.73 11.04
CA VAL A 804 1.82 -2.75 12.07
C VAL A 804 0.34 -3.07 12.12
N MET A 805 0.05 -4.36 12.26
CA MET A 805 -1.31 -4.90 12.21
C MET A 805 -1.75 -5.39 13.58
N VAL A 806 -2.91 -4.93 14.05
CA VAL A 806 -3.62 -5.51 15.18
C VAL A 806 -4.79 -6.33 14.63
N PRO A 807 -4.79 -7.67 14.73
CA PRO A 807 -5.85 -8.50 14.18
C PRO A 807 -7.17 -8.27 14.92
N LEU A 808 -8.26 -8.23 14.16
CA LEU A 808 -9.63 -8.05 14.63
C LEU A 808 -10.43 -9.35 14.46
N SER A 809 -11.63 -9.40 15.05
CA SER A 809 -12.50 -10.59 15.00
C SER A 809 -13.53 -10.51 13.87
N TYR A 810 -14.07 -9.33 13.61
CA TYR A 810 -15.02 -9.04 12.53
C TYR A 810 -14.55 -7.85 11.70
N THR A 811 -15.26 -7.54 10.60
CA THR A 811 -14.97 -6.35 9.79
C THR A 811 -15.12 -5.07 10.61
N GLY A 812 -14.02 -4.32 10.75
CA GLY A 812 -14.02 -3.01 11.38
C GLY A 812 -14.87 -2.01 10.57
N ARG A 813 -15.80 -1.31 11.21
CA ARG A 813 -16.72 -0.35 10.57
C ARG A 813 -16.34 1.10 10.81
N LYS A 814 -15.94 1.42 12.05
CA LYS A 814 -15.56 2.76 12.48
C LYS A 814 -14.70 2.65 13.73
N PHE A 815 -13.76 3.56 13.92
CA PHE A 815 -13.02 3.65 15.19
C PHE A 815 -12.87 5.09 15.66
N LEU A 816 -12.67 5.28 16.95
CA LEU A 816 -12.56 6.61 17.57
C LEU A 816 -11.43 6.66 18.60
N PRO A 817 -10.74 7.80 18.73
CA PRO A 817 -9.87 8.01 19.86
C PRO A 817 -10.71 8.11 21.15
N LEU A 818 -10.33 7.33 22.15
CA LEU A 818 -10.81 7.44 23.52
C LEU A 818 -9.88 8.37 24.29
N PRO A 819 -10.34 9.56 24.68
CA PRO A 819 -9.56 10.47 25.52
C PRO A 819 -9.39 9.88 26.92
N PRO A 820 -8.40 10.35 27.70
CA PRO A 820 -8.22 9.90 29.07
C PRO A 820 -9.45 10.19 29.95
N PRO A 821 -9.80 9.31 30.90
CA PRO A 821 -11.04 9.38 31.67
C PRO A 821 -11.11 10.57 32.64
N ARG A 822 -9.97 11.22 32.93
CA ARG A 822 -9.90 12.47 33.71
C ARG A 822 -9.17 13.55 32.89
N LEU A 823 -9.86 14.65 32.62
CA LEU A 823 -9.21 15.89 32.17
C LEU A 823 -8.63 16.59 33.41
N LEU A 824 -7.33 16.89 33.38
CA LEU A 824 -6.54 17.53 34.45
C LEU A 824 -7.29 18.67 35.16
N SER A 825 -7.93 18.38 36.30
CA SER A 825 -8.37 19.39 37.25
C SER A 825 -7.23 19.71 38.22
N GLY A 826 -6.34 20.61 37.82
CA GLY A 826 -5.61 21.59 38.64
C GLY A 826 -4.74 21.20 39.85
N GLN A 827 -4.81 20.02 40.46
CA GLN A 827 -4.07 19.76 41.72
C GLN A 827 -3.75 18.27 41.94
N MET A 828 -2.85 17.65 41.16
CA MET A 828 -2.04 16.48 41.58
C MET A 828 -0.76 16.38 40.73
N ASP A 829 0.29 15.76 41.28
CA ASP A 829 1.62 15.63 40.68
C ASP A 829 1.61 15.00 39.28
N ALA A 830 2.15 15.72 38.30
CA ALA A 830 2.15 15.36 36.87
C ALA A 830 2.99 14.13 36.49
N ALA A 831 3.64 13.46 37.46
CA ALA A 831 4.61 12.39 37.21
C ALA A 831 4.01 10.98 37.12
N GLN A 832 2.73 10.78 37.49
CA GLN A 832 2.11 9.43 37.57
C GLN A 832 0.84 9.21 36.74
N MET A 833 0.31 10.20 36.00
CA MET A 833 -0.86 10.00 35.15
C MET A 833 -0.48 9.54 33.74
N ASP A 834 -0.97 8.36 33.35
CA ASP A 834 -0.78 7.79 32.02
C ASP A 834 -1.77 8.45 31.03
N ASN A 835 -1.39 9.61 30.49
CA ASN A 835 -2.19 10.40 29.54
C ASN A 835 -2.21 9.81 28.11
N ARG A 836 -2.40 8.49 27.98
CA ARG A 836 -2.43 7.81 26.68
C ARG A 836 -3.80 7.93 26.03
N ILE A 837 -3.83 8.09 24.70
CA ILE A 837 -5.06 8.03 23.90
C ILE A 837 -5.23 6.59 23.42
N MET A 838 -6.33 5.94 23.79
CA MET A 838 -6.68 4.59 23.33
C MET A 838 -7.59 4.65 22.11
N LEU A 839 -7.79 3.55 21.39
CA LEU A 839 -8.67 3.49 20.23
C LEU A 839 -9.85 2.54 20.48
N ALA A 840 -11.08 3.03 20.40
CA ALA A 840 -12.29 2.19 20.38
C ALA A 840 -12.63 1.82 18.93
N VAL A 841 -12.65 0.53 18.62
CA VAL A 841 -12.96 -0.05 17.30
C VAL A 841 -14.32 -0.73 17.38
N MET A 842 -15.20 -0.40 16.43
CA MET A 842 -16.47 -1.09 16.20
C MET A 842 -16.29 -2.14 15.11
N GLU A 843 -16.65 -3.39 15.39
CA GLU A 843 -16.56 -4.50 14.44
C GLU A 843 -17.97 -5.12 14.23
N SER A 844 -18.39 -5.35 12.97
CA SER A 844 -19.70 -5.93 12.66
C SER A 844 -19.74 -6.63 11.30
N ASP A 845 -20.24 -7.89 11.27
CA ASP A 845 -20.43 -8.69 10.07
C ASP A 845 -21.83 -9.30 9.95
N HIS A 846 -22.35 -9.29 8.73
CA HIS A 846 -23.60 -9.93 8.33
C HIS A 846 -23.36 -11.40 7.96
N ASN A 847 -24.38 -12.25 8.08
CA ASN A 847 -24.31 -13.70 7.85
C ASN A 847 -23.21 -14.37 8.69
N THR A 848 -23.00 -13.90 9.92
CA THR A 848 -21.99 -14.44 10.84
C THR A 848 -22.62 -14.65 12.21
N TYR A 849 -22.20 -15.71 12.90
CA TYR A 849 -22.60 -15.98 14.28
C TYR A 849 -21.82 -15.12 15.28
N ASN A 850 -22.38 -14.89 16.47
CA ASN A 850 -21.64 -14.36 17.60
C ASN A 850 -20.67 -15.41 18.16
N GLU A 851 -19.75 -14.99 19.03
CA GLU A 851 -18.66 -15.87 19.49
C GLU A 851 -19.17 -17.06 20.32
N GLU A 852 -20.20 -16.85 21.15
CA GLU A 852 -20.82 -17.91 21.95
C GLU A 852 -21.40 -19.02 21.06
N THR A 853 -22.21 -18.69 20.06
CA THR A 853 -22.77 -19.68 19.14
C THR A 853 -21.69 -20.37 18.30
N LYS A 854 -20.59 -19.69 17.95
CA LYS A 854 -19.46 -20.35 17.27
C LYS A 854 -18.81 -21.41 18.15
N THR A 855 -18.68 -21.16 19.45
CA THR A 855 -18.12 -22.16 20.39
C THR A 855 -19.02 -23.38 20.52
N GLU A 856 -20.34 -23.20 20.57
CA GLU A 856 -21.31 -24.29 20.62
C GLU A 856 -21.27 -25.16 19.35
N ILE A 857 -21.21 -24.54 18.17
CA ILE A 857 -21.08 -25.24 16.87
C ILE A 857 -19.80 -26.07 16.84
N ARG A 858 -18.68 -25.51 17.32
CA ARG A 858 -17.40 -26.19 17.36
C ARG A 858 -17.44 -27.45 18.24
N ASP A 859 -18.03 -27.34 19.43
CA ASP A 859 -18.17 -28.46 20.35
C ASP A 859 -19.10 -29.55 19.80
N ALA A 860 -20.11 -29.17 19.01
CA ALA A 860 -20.93 -30.12 18.27
C ALA A 860 -20.13 -30.83 17.15
N LEU A 861 -19.33 -30.11 16.37
CA LEU A 861 -18.54 -30.67 15.26
C LEU A 861 -17.43 -31.62 15.75
N ARG A 862 -16.80 -31.34 16.90
CA ARG A 862 -15.81 -32.23 17.52
C ARG A 862 -16.39 -33.60 17.89
N LYS A 863 -17.69 -33.68 18.19
CA LYS A 863 -18.36 -34.94 18.55
C LYS A 863 -18.67 -35.84 17.34
N ILE A 864 -18.66 -35.29 16.11
CA ILE A 864 -18.97 -36.05 14.90
C ILE A 864 -17.69 -36.73 14.39
N LYS A 865 -17.63 -38.06 14.45
CA LYS A 865 -16.58 -38.86 13.80
C LYS A 865 -16.93 -39.06 12.31
N VAL A 866 -15.96 -38.83 11.44
CA VAL A 866 -16.09 -39.06 9.99
C VAL A 866 -15.27 -40.30 9.65
N ASP A 867 -15.85 -41.28 8.97
CA ASP A 867 -15.26 -42.60 8.69
C ASP A 867 -14.05 -42.58 7.71
N ALA A 868 -13.42 -41.44 7.49
CA ALA A 868 -12.34 -41.26 6.53
C ALA A 868 -10.97 -41.17 7.21
N GLY A 869 -10.40 -42.31 7.64
CA GLY A 869 -8.95 -42.56 7.72
C GLY A 869 -8.02 -41.57 8.46
N GLU A 870 -8.52 -40.61 9.22
CA GLU A 870 -7.71 -39.69 10.00
C GLU A 870 -7.34 -40.36 11.33
N GLU A 871 -6.16 -40.99 11.37
CA GLU A 871 -5.42 -41.11 12.63
C GLU A 871 -5.14 -39.67 13.08
N GLU A 872 -5.89 -39.19 14.08
CA GLU A 872 -5.58 -37.92 14.73
C GLU A 872 -4.22 -38.07 15.42
N ASP A 873 -3.21 -37.33 14.95
CA ASP A 873 -1.99 -37.08 15.72
C ASP A 873 -2.41 -36.33 17.00
N ALA A 874 -2.75 -37.09 18.04
CA ALA A 874 -3.27 -36.59 19.31
C ALA A 874 -2.24 -35.85 20.17
N ASP A 875 -1.00 -35.71 19.70
CA ASP A 875 0.16 -35.23 20.46
C ASP A 875 0.64 -33.81 20.08
N MET A 876 -0.09 -33.07 19.24
CA MET A 876 0.25 -31.68 18.89
C MET A 876 -0.81 -30.69 19.38
N ASP A 877 -0.37 -29.69 20.15
CA ASP A 877 -1.23 -28.58 20.59
C ASP A 877 -1.87 -27.89 19.36
N PRO A 878 -3.21 -27.68 19.34
CA PRO A 878 -3.87 -27.05 18.22
C PRO A 878 -3.37 -25.60 18.06
N PRO A 879 -3.12 -25.14 16.82
CA PRO A 879 -2.69 -23.77 16.56
C PRO A 879 -3.71 -22.73 17.07
N PRO A 880 -3.27 -21.50 17.38
CA PRO A 880 -4.14 -20.43 17.88
C PRO A 880 -5.36 -20.19 16.97
N GLU A 881 -6.55 -20.10 17.56
CA GLU A 881 -7.83 -20.06 16.82
C GLU A 881 -7.92 -18.89 15.82
N SER A 882 -7.32 -17.74 16.14
CA SER A 882 -7.28 -16.57 15.25
C SER A 882 -6.51 -16.87 13.96
N GLN A 883 -5.42 -17.65 14.03
CA GLN A 883 -4.63 -18.03 12.87
C GLN A 883 -5.38 -19.02 12.00
N VAL A 884 -6.04 -20.02 12.60
CA VAL A 884 -6.85 -20.99 11.86
C VAL A 884 -8.02 -20.32 11.15
N ASN A 885 -8.78 -19.47 11.85
CA ASN A 885 -9.92 -18.75 11.28
C ASN A 885 -9.48 -17.77 10.17
N SER A 886 -8.28 -17.21 10.25
CA SER A 886 -7.76 -16.32 9.22
C SER A 886 -7.44 -17.05 7.90
N LEU A 887 -7.10 -18.33 7.96
CA LEU A 887 -6.74 -19.17 6.80
C LEU A 887 -7.96 -19.91 6.25
N VAL A 888 -8.74 -20.55 7.12
CA VAL A 888 -9.84 -21.45 6.77
C VAL A 888 -11.19 -20.73 6.68
N GLY A 889 -11.30 -19.53 7.26
CA GLY A 889 -12.53 -18.78 7.43
C GLY A 889 -13.32 -19.20 8.67
N THR A 890 -14.45 -18.53 8.92
CA THR A 890 -15.37 -18.82 10.03
C THR A 890 -16.69 -19.42 9.55
N TYR A 891 -17.47 -19.99 10.47
CA TYR A 891 -18.82 -20.48 10.19
C TYR A 891 -19.72 -19.38 9.64
N ILE A 892 -20.41 -19.67 8.53
CA ILE A 892 -21.33 -18.73 7.88
C ILE A 892 -22.75 -18.99 8.38
N ALA A 893 -23.42 -17.92 8.81
CA ALA A 893 -24.80 -17.94 9.25
C ALA A 893 -25.77 -17.59 8.10
N GLY A 894 -27.06 -17.85 8.31
CA GLY A 894 -28.12 -17.46 7.38
C GLY A 894 -28.40 -15.94 7.37
N GLN A 895 -29.27 -15.52 6.44
CA GLN A 895 -29.71 -14.13 6.32
C GLN A 895 -30.29 -13.59 7.64
N GLY A 896 -29.97 -12.33 7.95
CA GLY A 896 -30.46 -11.64 9.16
C GLY A 896 -29.67 -11.94 10.44
N LYS A 897 -28.67 -12.84 10.38
CA LYS A 897 -27.75 -13.13 11.50
C LYS A 897 -26.55 -12.17 11.48
N TRP A 898 -26.15 -11.71 12.67
CA TRP A 898 -25.06 -10.74 12.86
C TRP A 898 -24.11 -11.15 13.98
N GLY A 899 -22.82 -10.91 13.75
CA GLY A 899 -21.77 -10.93 14.78
C GLY A 899 -21.16 -9.54 14.92
N SER A 900 -21.07 -9.01 16.14
CA SER A 900 -20.53 -7.68 16.38
C SER A 900 -19.86 -7.56 17.75
N CYS A 901 -18.83 -6.71 17.85
CA CYS A 901 -18.16 -6.41 19.10
C CYS A 901 -17.56 -4.99 19.11
N ILE A 902 -17.20 -4.51 20.29
CA ILE A 902 -16.48 -3.26 20.51
C ILE A 902 -15.14 -3.61 21.16
N ARG A 903 -14.04 -3.13 20.58
CA ARG A 903 -12.67 -3.42 21.05
C ARG A 903 -11.94 -2.15 21.41
N VAL A 904 -11.22 -2.13 22.52
CA VAL A 904 -10.31 -1.04 22.90
C VAL A 904 -8.87 -1.49 22.66
N VAL A 905 -8.14 -0.74 21.84
CA VAL A 905 -6.77 -1.03 21.40
C VAL A 905 -5.82 0.05 21.91
N ASP A 906 -4.66 -0.39 22.41
CA ASP A 906 -3.53 0.49 22.70
C ASP A 906 -2.69 0.68 21.42
N PRO A 907 -2.64 1.89 20.85
CA PRO A 907 -1.85 2.15 19.65
C PRO A 907 -0.33 2.10 19.88
N LEU A 908 0.15 2.22 21.12
CA LEU A 908 1.58 2.22 21.44
C LEU A 908 2.17 0.82 21.41
N THR A 909 1.48 -0.11 22.09
CA THR A 909 1.86 -1.53 22.17
C THR A 909 1.27 -2.37 21.04
N ALA A 910 0.33 -1.81 20.26
CA ALA A 910 -0.42 -2.54 19.23
C ALA A 910 -1.14 -3.78 19.79
N SER A 911 -1.68 -3.67 21.01
CA SER A 911 -2.34 -4.76 21.72
C SER A 911 -3.79 -4.42 22.10
N THR A 912 -4.63 -5.44 22.26
CA THR A 912 -6.01 -5.24 22.73
C THR A 912 -6.02 -5.10 24.25
N SER A 913 -6.61 -4.02 24.75
CA SER A 913 -6.80 -3.78 26.19
C SER A 913 -8.13 -4.34 26.69
N PHE A 914 -9.22 -4.15 25.95
CA PHE A 914 -10.56 -4.61 26.34
C PHE A 914 -11.39 -5.03 25.12
N LYS A 915 -12.27 -6.02 25.27
CA LYS A 915 -13.19 -6.48 24.22
C LYS A 915 -14.58 -6.74 24.82
N LEU A 916 -15.61 -6.16 24.21
CA LEU A 916 -17.02 -6.35 24.56
C LEU A 916 -17.75 -6.98 23.38
N ASP A 917 -18.17 -8.23 23.51
CA ASP A 917 -19.01 -8.91 22.53
C ASP A 917 -20.48 -8.50 22.71
N LEU A 918 -21.19 -8.26 21.61
CA LEU A 918 -22.60 -7.88 21.62
C LEU A 918 -23.53 -9.12 21.58
N ASP A 919 -24.80 -8.89 21.87
CA ASP A 919 -25.81 -9.95 21.95
C ASP A 919 -26.08 -10.62 20.58
N VAL A 920 -26.75 -11.78 20.60
CA VAL A 920 -27.12 -12.54 19.39
C VAL A 920 -27.91 -11.66 18.41
N ASP A 921 -27.49 -11.62 17.16
CA ASP A 921 -28.09 -10.85 16.06
C ASP A 921 -28.10 -9.33 16.27
N GLU A 922 -27.30 -8.81 17.21
CA GLU A 922 -27.10 -7.39 17.45
C GLU A 922 -25.91 -6.86 16.65
N ALA A 923 -26.15 -5.83 15.83
CA ALA A 923 -25.12 -5.15 15.05
C ALA A 923 -24.91 -3.73 15.57
N ALA A 924 -23.65 -3.35 15.83
CA ALA A 924 -23.28 -1.96 16.05
C ALA A 924 -23.29 -1.19 14.72
N THR A 925 -23.99 -0.06 14.68
CA THR A 925 -24.16 0.72 13.43
C THR A 925 -23.52 2.10 13.48
N ALA A 926 -23.48 2.73 14.66
CA ALA A 926 -22.87 4.04 14.85
C ALA A 926 -22.18 4.15 16.22
N MET A 927 -21.14 4.97 16.31
CA MET A 927 -20.40 5.19 17.55
C MET A 927 -19.85 6.61 17.59
N THR A 928 -19.86 7.21 18.79
CA THR A 928 -19.24 8.51 19.09
C THR A 928 -18.77 8.59 20.54
N VAL A 929 -17.78 9.43 20.81
CA VAL A 929 -17.45 9.86 22.18
C VAL A 929 -18.18 11.17 22.45
N CYS A 930 -18.87 11.28 23.58
CA CYS A 930 -19.65 12.45 23.96
C CYS A 930 -19.32 12.88 25.39
N TYR A 931 -19.23 14.20 25.57
CA TYR A 931 -19.20 14.83 26.89
C TYR A 931 -20.62 15.31 27.16
N PHE A 932 -21.22 14.92 28.29
CA PHE A 932 -22.55 15.37 28.67
C PHE A 932 -22.45 16.35 29.83
N TYR A 933 -23.19 17.48 29.77
CA TYR A 933 -23.19 18.48 30.84
C TYR A 933 -23.61 17.92 32.20
N GLN A 934 -24.41 16.85 32.21
CA GLN A 934 -24.94 16.23 33.41
C GLN A 934 -23.91 15.38 34.18
N LEU A 935 -22.78 15.04 33.55
CA LEU A 935 -21.71 14.28 34.20
C LEU A 935 -20.76 15.23 34.93
N LYS A 936 -20.57 14.97 36.23
CA LYS A 936 -19.57 15.69 37.03
C LYS A 936 -18.16 15.41 36.46
N ASP A 937 -17.27 16.39 36.57
CA ASP A 937 -15.87 16.33 36.13
C ASP A 937 -15.66 16.24 34.61
N ASN A 938 -16.69 16.52 33.79
CA ASN A 938 -16.62 16.48 32.33
C ASN A 938 -16.06 15.16 31.79
N ARG A 939 -16.50 14.03 32.38
CA ARG A 939 -16.01 12.70 32.00
C ARG A 939 -16.51 12.32 30.59
N PRO A 940 -15.62 11.79 29.73
CA PRO A 940 -16.01 11.29 28.42
C PRO A 940 -16.84 10.00 28.54
N CYS A 941 -17.85 9.87 27.67
CA CYS A 941 -18.64 8.65 27.53
C CYS A 941 -18.57 8.12 26.10
N LEU A 942 -18.48 6.80 25.95
CA LEU A 942 -18.62 6.12 24.67
C LEU A 942 -20.10 5.81 24.43
N VAL A 943 -20.66 6.31 23.33
CA VAL A 943 -22.05 6.07 22.94
C VAL A 943 -22.08 5.21 21.69
N VAL A 944 -22.82 4.09 21.74
CA VAL A 944 -22.92 3.10 20.65
C VAL A 944 -24.38 2.90 20.28
N GLY A 945 -24.69 3.02 18.99
CA GLY A 945 -25.98 2.70 18.41
C GLY A 945 -25.98 1.26 17.92
N THR A 946 -27.01 0.49 18.28
CA THR A 946 -27.14 -0.92 17.91
C THR A 946 -28.53 -1.21 17.32
N ALA A 947 -28.60 -2.22 16.45
CA ALA A 947 -29.84 -2.70 15.85
C ALA A 947 -29.81 -4.22 15.62
N THR A 948 -30.98 -4.86 15.71
CA THR A 948 -31.12 -6.30 15.41
C THR A 948 -31.85 -6.55 14.09
N GLY A 949 -31.55 -7.68 13.43
CA GLY A 949 -32.26 -8.12 12.22
C GLY A 949 -32.15 -7.15 11.03
N VAL A 950 -31.04 -6.41 10.92
CA VAL A 950 -30.81 -5.48 9.81
C VAL A 950 -30.48 -6.29 8.55
N ASP A 951 -31.23 -6.10 7.46
CA ASP A 951 -30.86 -6.65 6.15
C ASP A 951 -30.15 -5.55 5.32
N PRO A 952 -28.86 -5.72 5.00
CA PRO A 952 -28.12 -4.76 4.21
C PRO A 952 -28.55 -4.69 2.73
N HIS A 953 -29.19 -5.73 2.19
CA HIS A 953 -29.60 -5.77 0.79
C HIS A 953 -30.89 -5.00 0.52
N ASN A 954 -31.76 -4.87 1.52
CA ASN A 954 -33.00 -4.09 1.39
C ASN A 954 -33.28 -3.25 2.65
N PRO A 955 -32.42 -2.27 2.96
CA PRO A 955 -32.46 -1.55 4.22
C PRO A 955 -33.67 -0.62 4.37
N SER A 956 -34.34 -0.23 3.27
CA SER A 956 -35.55 0.59 3.30
C SER A 956 -36.85 -0.23 3.39
N ARG A 957 -36.79 -1.56 3.18
CA ARG A 957 -37.97 -2.47 3.21
C ARG A 957 -37.90 -3.54 4.30
N SER A 958 -36.75 -3.72 4.95
CA SER A 958 -36.61 -4.69 6.02
C SER A 958 -37.31 -4.18 7.28
N ALA A 959 -38.15 -5.02 7.87
CA ALA A 959 -38.65 -4.81 9.22
C ALA A 959 -37.48 -5.01 10.18
N HIS A 960 -36.78 -3.92 10.51
CA HIS A 960 -35.72 -3.98 11.52
C HIS A 960 -36.30 -4.47 12.85
N GLY A 961 -35.48 -5.19 13.62
CA GLY A 961 -35.82 -5.62 14.96
C GLY A 961 -35.76 -4.47 15.97
N LYS A 962 -35.20 -4.71 17.16
CA LYS A 962 -35.10 -3.71 18.21
C LYS A 962 -33.86 -2.84 17.99
N CYS A 963 -34.00 -1.53 18.15
CA CYS A 963 -32.91 -0.55 17.99
C CYS A 963 -32.62 0.14 19.33
N TYR A 964 -31.34 0.37 19.65
CA TYR A 964 -30.93 0.96 20.93
C TYR A 964 -29.78 1.95 20.79
N ILE A 965 -29.67 2.84 21.78
CA ILE A 965 -28.46 3.59 22.11
C ILE A 965 -27.95 3.10 23.46
N LYS A 966 -26.76 2.52 23.48
CA LYS A 966 -26.03 2.08 24.67
C LYS A 966 -24.95 3.11 25.00
N THR A 967 -24.93 3.61 26.24
CA THR A 967 -23.91 4.57 26.69
C THR A 967 -23.03 3.94 27.76
N TYR A 968 -21.72 4.04 27.58
CA TYR A 968 -20.70 3.44 28.41
C TYR A 968 -19.80 4.52 29.04
N LEU A 969 -19.49 4.35 30.32
CA LEU A 969 -18.35 4.99 30.97
C LEU A 969 -17.13 4.07 30.85
N TYR A 970 -15.92 4.59 31.01
CA TYR A 970 -14.73 3.75 31.15
C TYR A 970 -13.86 4.17 32.33
N ASP A 971 -13.17 3.18 32.92
CA ASP A 971 -12.24 3.36 34.03
C ASP A 971 -10.83 3.76 33.56
N GLU A 972 -9.88 3.88 34.49
CA GLU A 972 -8.48 4.23 34.20
C GLU A 972 -7.74 3.15 33.38
N SER A 973 -8.25 1.92 33.38
CA SER A 973 -7.78 0.81 32.55
C SER A 973 -8.55 0.70 31.22
N TYR A 974 -9.43 1.67 30.92
CA TYR A 974 -10.29 1.70 29.73
C TYR A 974 -11.30 0.54 29.60
N ASN A 975 -11.70 -0.09 30.70
CA ASN A 975 -12.78 -1.07 30.71
C ASN A 975 -14.14 -0.38 30.57
N LEU A 976 -14.97 -0.85 29.64
CA LEU A 976 -16.29 -0.25 29.38
C LEU A 976 -17.34 -0.72 30.40
N GLN A 977 -18.01 0.22 31.05
CA GLN A 977 -19.12 0.00 31.98
C GLN A 977 -20.41 0.62 31.44
N LEU A 978 -21.45 -0.20 31.26
CA LEU A 978 -22.74 0.25 30.72
C LEU A 978 -23.51 1.13 31.73
N ILE A 979 -23.94 2.32 31.30
CA ILE A 979 -24.75 3.24 32.12
C ILE A 979 -26.24 3.06 31.82
N HIS A 980 -26.64 3.13 30.55
CA HIS A 980 -28.05 3.05 30.15
C HIS A 980 -28.23 2.50 28.73
N VAL A 981 -29.43 1.96 28.49
CA VAL A 981 -29.91 1.49 27.19
C VAL A 981 -31.18 2.27 26.84
N THR A 982 -31.14 3.04 25.75
CA THR A 982 -32.29 3.85 25.29
C THR A 982 -32.89 3.22 24.03
N PRO A 983 -34.16 2.77 24.04
CA PRO A 983 -34.81 2.21 22.86
C PRO A 983 -35.11 3.29 21.81
N LEU A 984 -35.03 2.91 20.53
CA LEU A 984 -35.28 3.75 19.36
C LEU A 984 -36.33 3.13 18.43
N GLU A 985 -36.94 3.98 17.60
CA GLU A 985 -37.95 3.59 16.59
C GLU A 985 -37.33 3.26 15.22
N GLY A 986 -36.05 3.59 15.03
CA GLY A 986 -35.31 3.37 13.78
C GLY A 986 -33.82 3.14 14.04
N VAL A 987 -33.11 2.66 13.02
CA VAL A 987 -31.69 2.31 13.13
C VAL A 987 -30.84 3.59 13.22
N PRO A 988 -29.99 3.75 14.25
CA PRO A 988 -29.07 4.89 14.33
C PRO A 988 -27.95 4.76 13.29
N SER A 989 -27.96 5.63 12.29
CA SER A 989 -27.01 5.57 11.17
C SER A 989 -25.78 6.46 11.37
N ALA A 990 -25.96 7.63 12.00
CA ALA A 990 -24.88 8.55 12.33
C ALA A 990 -25.11 9.19 13.70
N MET A 991 -24.02 9.45 14.41
CA MET A 991 -24.03 10.13 15.70
C MET A 991 -22.87 11.11 15.80
N TYR A 992 -23.10 12.25 16.45
CA TYR A 992 -22.10 13.30 16.64
C TYR A 992 -22.29 14.02 17.99
N PRO A 993 -21.22 14.38 18.72
CA PRO A 993 -21.33 15.12 19.96
C PRO A 993 -21.53 16.62 19.66
N PHE A 994 -22.57 17.22 20.21
CA PHE A 994 -22.91 18.62 19.96
C PHE A 994 -23.19 19.35 21.27
N GLU A 995 -22.25 20.22 21.70
CA GLU A 995 -22.39 21.09 22.88
C GLU A 995 -22.99 20.38 24.11
N GLY A 996 -22.31 19.38 24.64
CA GLY A 996 -22.80 18.67 25.83
C GLY A 996 -24.00 17.74 25.59
N ARG A 997 -24.45 17.59 24.34
CA ARG A 997 -25.61 16.80 23.89
C ARG A 997 -25.19 15.85 22.77
N LEU A 998 -26.08 14.93 22.41
CA LEU A 998 -25.85 13.95 21.36
C LEU A 998 -26.78 14.21 20.18
N LEU A 999 -26.22 14.45 18.99
CA LEU A 999 -26.96 14.50 17.73
C LEU A 999 -26.99 13.09 17.13
N VAL A 1000 -28.18 12.62 16.75
CA VAL A 1000 -28.41 11.27 16.22
C VAL A 1000 -29.28 11.34 14.97
N ALA A 1001 -28.78 10.78 13.87
CA ALA A 1001 -29.59 10.49 12.69
C ALA A 1001 -30.18 9.08 12.79
N LEU A 1002 -31.50 8.99 12.61
CA LEU A 1002 -32.22 7.73 12.53
C LEU A 1002 -32.66 7.49 11.10
N ARG A 1003 -32.30 6.31 10.57
CA ARG A 1003 -32.76 5.87 9.27
C ARG A 1003 -34.25 5.51 9.33
N GLY A 1004 -34.96 5.82 8.25
CA GLY A 1004 -36.35 5.42 8.08
C GLY A 1004 -36.51 3.91 7.94
N SER A 1005 -37.72 3.44 8.25
CA SER A 1005 -38.23 2.07 8.13
C SER A 1005 -39.56 2.15 7.34
N PRO A 1006 -40.12 1.06 6.78
CA PRO A 1006 -41.44 1.09 6.14
C PRO A 1006 -42.55 1.75 6.98
N THR A 1007 -42.38 1.80 8.30
CA THR A 1007 -43.33 2.36 9.26
C THR A 1007 -42.92 3.72 9.85
N VAL A 1008 -41.68 4.16 9.67
CA VAL A 1008 -41.11 5.35 10.35
C VAL A 1008 -40.28 6.17 9.36
N ALA A 1009 -40.58 7.46 9.22
CA ALA A 1009 -39.78 8.37 8.37
C ALA A 1009 -38.38 8.61 8.96
N PRO A 1010 -37.36 8.89 8.13
CA PRO A 1010 -36.03 9.28 8.62
C PRO A 1010 -36.09 10.59 9.41
N VAL A 1011 -35.35 10.67 10.52
CA VAL A 1011 -35.36 11.84 11.41
C VAL A 1011 -33.98 12.16 11.95
N LEU A 1012 -33.71 13.45 12.19
CA LEU A 1012 -32.53 13.94 12.90
C LEU A 1012 -32.95 14.41 14.29
N ARG A 1013 -32.32 13.90 15.35
CA ARG A 1013 -32.71 14.15 16.75
C ARG A 1013 -31.54 14.61 17.60
N ILE A 1014 -31.82 15.50 18.55
CA ILE A 1014 -30.88 15.88 19.62
C ILE A 1014 -31.34 15.25 20.94
N TYR A 1015 -30.41 14.58 21.61
CA TYR A 1015 -30.60 13.88 22.87
C TYR A 1015 -29.72 14.48 23.97
N GLU A 1016 -30.25 14.46 25.19
CA GLU A 1016 -29.53 14.86 26.40
C GLU A 1016 -29.50 13.71 27.41
N LEU A 1017 -28.48 13.66 28.26
CA LEU A 1017 -28.32 12.61 29.25
C LEU A 1017 -29.37 12.71 30.37
N GLY A 1018 -30.21 11.68 30.51
CA GLY A 1018 -31.12 11.51 31.65
C GLY A 1018 -30.64 10.40 32.60
N LYS A 1019 -31.27 10.30 33.78
CA LYS A 1019 -30.88 9.31 34.82
C LYS A 1019 -31.09 7.84 34.40
N LYS A 1020 -32.08 7.55 33.55
CA LYS A 1020 -32.44 6.19 33.12
C LYS A 1020 -32.29 5.94 31.61
N ARG A 1021 -32.38 7.00 30.81
CA ARG A 1021 -32.36 6.99 29.34
C ARG A 1021 -32.00 8.37 28.80
N LEU A 1022 -31.61 8.44 27.54
CA LEU A 1022 -31.46 9.70 26.83
C LEU A 1022 -32.82 10.36 26.58
N LEU A 1023 -32.89 11.68 26.78
CA LEU A 1023 -34.10 12.48 26.62
C LEU A 1023 -34.07 13.23 25.29
N LYS A 1024 -35.11 13.04 24.44
CA LYS A 1024 -35.28 13.76 23.17
C LYS A 1024 -35.57 15.25 23.45
N LYS A 1025 -34.82 16.15 22.83
CA LYS A 1025 -34.99 17.62 22.95
C LYS A 1025 -35.48 18.28 21.67
N CYS A 1026 -34.91 17.90 20.54
CA CYS A 1026 -35.28 18.43 19.23
C CYS A 1026 -35.36 17.30 18.21
N GLU A 1027 -36.19 17.47 17.19
CA GLU A 1027 -36.42 16.52 16.11
C GLU A 1027 -36.74 17.25 14.81
N TYR A 1028 -36.01 16.92 13.74
CA TYR A 1028 -36.30 17.35 12.37
C TYR A 1028 -36.78 16.15 11.54
N LYS A 1029 -37.93 16.30 10.87
CA LYS A 1029 -38.67 15.19 10.22
C LYS A 1029 -38.75 15.26 8.70
N PHE A 1030 -38.41 16.40 8.10
CA PHE A 1030 -38.60 16.64 6.66
C PHE A 1030 -37.40 16.11 5.83
N LEU A 1031 -36.83 14.97 6.21
CA LEU A 1031 -35.75 14.33 5.46
C LEU A 1031 -36.31 13.47 4.30
N PRO A 1032 -35.55 13.21 3.22
CA PRO A 1032 -36.01 12.39 2.11
C PRO A 1032 -36.36 10.96 2.55
N GLU A 1033 -37.55 10.48 2.20
CA GLU A 1033 -38.04 9.13 2.59
C GLU A 1033 -37.18 7.98 2.03
N SER A 1034 -36.56 8.19 0.87
CA SER A 1034 -35.75 7.17 0.19
C SER A 1034 -34.26 7.18 0.60
N GLY A 1035 -33.85 8.17 1.38
CA GLY A 1035 -32.47 8.41 1.82
C GLY A 1035 -32.24 8.08 3.31
N GLY A 1036 -31.02 8.27 3.75
CA GLY A 1036 -30.60 8.06 5.13
C GLY A 1036 -29.29 8.81 5.36
N ILE A 1037 -29.25 9.64 6.40
CA ILE A 1037 -28.05 10.39 6.77
C ILE A 1037 -27.00 9.39 7.29
N MET A 1038 -25.86 9.29 6.60
CA MET A 1038 -24.77 8.37 6.94
C MET A 1038 -23.62 9.05 7.67
N TRP A 1039 -23.53 10.38 7.59
CA TRP A 1039 -22.46 11.15 8.21
C TRP A 1039 -22.96 12.51 8.69
N LEU A 1040 -22.40 12.96 9.82
CA LEU A 1040 -22.74 14.22 10.50
C LEU A 1040 -21.46 14.89 10.98
N ASP A 1041 -21.40 16.20 10.84
CA ASP A 1041 -20.38 17.05 11.46
C ASP A 1041 -20.98 18.43 11.77
N VAL A 1042 -20.43 19.11 12.77
CA VAL A 1042 -20.96 20.38 13.24
C VAL A 1042 -19.85 21.41 13.35
N ASN A 1043 -20.06 22.56 12.72
CA ASN A 1043 -19.15 23.71 12.82
C ASN A 1043 -19.94 24.92 13.35
N LYS A 1044 -19.72 25.26 14.62
CA LYS A 1044 -20.48 26.27 15.37
C LYS A 1044 -21.99 25.97 15.34
N ASP A 1045 -22.79 26.84 14.74
CA ASP A 1045 -24.25 26.72 14.62
C ASP A 1045 -24.69 25.96 13.36
N ARG A 1046 -23.78 25.44 12.52
CA ARG A 1046 -24.12 24.72 11.29
C ARG A 1046 -23.87 23.24 11.43
N ILE A 1047 -24.89 22.45 11.10
CA ILE A 1047 -24.89 21.00 11.06
C ILE A 1047 -24.83 20.57 9.59
N PHE A 1048 -23.78 19.85 9.22
CA PHE A 1048 -23.65 19.24 7.91
C PHE A 1048 -24.13 17.79 8.01
N ALA A 1049 -25.13 17.43 7.21
CA ALA A 1049 -25.69 16.10 7.15
C ALA A 1049 -25.53 15.54 5.74
N ALA A 1050 -24.76 14.45 5.60
CA ALA A 1050 -24.58 13.78 4.32
C ALA A 1050 -25.55 12.61 4.18
N ASP A 1051 -26.37 12.65 3.15
CA ASP A 1051 -27.32 11.62 2.80
C ASP A 1051 -26.69 10.56 1.86
N SER A 1052 -27.15 9.32 1.99
CA SER A 1052 -26.73 8.19 1.15
C SER A 1052 -27.07 8.33 -0.35
N ARG A 1053 -27.94 9.27 -0.73
CA ARG A 1053 -28.44 9.49 -2.10
C ARG A 1053 -28.50 10.97 -2.47
N ASP A 1054 -29.04 11.81 -1.59
CA ASP A 1054 -29.37 13.21 -1.89
C ASP A 1054 -28.27 14.20 -1.44
N SER A 1055 -27.00 13.80 -1.54
CA SER A 1055 -25.82 14.64 -1.27
C SER A 1055 -25.85 15.27 0.14
N ILE A 1056 -25.45 16.54 0.28
CA ILE A 1056 -25.35 17.23 1.58
C ILE A 1056 -26.54 18.14 1.82
N LEU A 1057 -27.04 18.08 3.05
CA LEU A 1057 -27.96 19.06 3.64
C LEU A 1057 -27.19 19.86 4.69
N VAL A 1058 -27.24 21.19 4.59
CA VAL A 1058 -26.69 22.10 5.60
C VAL A 1058 -27.84 22.66 6.41
N LEU A 1059 -27.87 22.31 7.69
CA LEU A 1059 -28.82 22.83 8.66
C LEU A 1059 -28.16 23.87 9.56
N ARG A 1060 -28.96 24.81 10.06
CA ARG A 1060 -28.58 25.79 11.07
C ARG A 1060 -29.35 25.50 12.36
N TRP A 1061 -28.63 25.49 13.48
CA TRP A 1061 -29.18 25.39 14.81
C TRP A 1061 -29.55 26.77 15.35
N ARG A 1062 -30.84 26.99 15.64
CA ARG A 1062 -31.32 28.21 16.29
C ARG A 1062 -31.41 28.00 17.80
N TYR A 1063 -30.53 28.69 18.53
CA TYR A 1063 -30.46 28.62 19.99
C TYR A 1063 -31.70 29.19 20.70
N SER A 1064 -32.37 30.19 20.12
CA SER A 1064 -33.57 30.81 20.72
C SER A 1064 -34.74 29.83 20.83
N ASP A 1065 -34.95 29.04 19.78
CA ASP A 1065 -36.15 28.22 19.61
C ASP A 1065 -35.88 26.72 19.80
N ASN A 1066 -34.61 26.33 19.97
CA ASN A 1066 -34.14 24.95 19.97
C ASN A 1066 -34.62 24.17 18.73
N GLN A 1067 -34.54 24.80 17.56
CA GLN A 1067 -34.98 24.23 16.28
C GLN A 1067 -33.85 24.14 15.27
N MET A 1068 -33.96 23.13 14.39
CA MET A 1068 -33.07 22.92 13.25
C MET A 1068 -33.77 23.38 11.97
N GLN A 1069 -33.07 24.15 11.15
CA GLN A 1069 -33.59 24.64 9.87
C GLN A 1069 -32.61 24.35 8.74
N VAL A 1070 -33.07 23.80 7.62
CA VAL A 1070 -32.23 23.62 6.42
C VAL A 1070 -32.00 24.98 5.75
N ILE A 1071 -30.74 25.34 5.51
CA ILE A 1071 -30.36 26.58 4.84
C ILE A 1071 -29.95 26.36 3.39
N SER A 1072 -29.34 25.21 3.09
CA SER A 1072 -28.80 24.92 1.77
C SER A 1072 -28.70 23.42 1.51
N ASP A 1073 -28.86 23.04 0.24
CA ASP A 1073 -28.71 21.69 -0.26
C ASP A 1073 -27.93 21.67 -1.60
N ASP A 1074 -27.42 20.50 -1.99
CA ASP A 1074 -26.71 20.34 -3.26
C ASP A 1074 -27.67 20.36 -4.46
N THR A 1075 -27.13 20.70 -5.63
CA THR A 1075 -27.83 20.65 -6.92
C THR A 1075 -27.89 19.23 -7.51
N TYR A 1076 -26.87 18.41 -7.24
CA TYR A 1076 -26.74 17.07 -7.80
C TYR A 1076 -26.95 16.00 -6.72
N PRO A 1077 -27.66 14.91 -7.02
CA PRO A 1077 -27.69 13.75 -6.14
C PRO A 1077 -26.31 13.10 -6.13
N ARG A 1078 -25.76 12.86 -4.94
CA ARG A 1078 -24.48 12.19 -4.73
C ARG A 1078 -24.66 11.13 -3.65
N CYS A 1079 -24.23 9.91 -3.95
CA CYS A 1079 -24.25 8.83 -2.96
C CYS A 1079 -23.01 8.95 -2.07
N ILE A 1080 -23.08 9.83 -1.07
CA ILE A 1080 -21.91 10.19 -0.25
C ILE A 1080 -21.51 9.00 0.63
N THR A 1081 -20.21 8.73 0.64
CA THR A 1081 -19.57 7.71 1.48
C THR A 1081 -18.74 8.35 2.59
N ALA A 1082 -18.07 9.46 2.29
CA ALA A 1082 -17.23 10.19 3.23
C ALA A 1082 -17.34 11.70 3.01
N ALA A 1083 -17.14 12.48 4.07
CA ALA A 1083 -17.11 13.94 3.98
C ALA A 1083 -16.18 14.53 5.05
N ALA A 1084 -15.71 15.76 4.81
CA ALA A 1084 -15.00 16.55 5.80
C ALA A 1084 -15.31 18.04 5.64
N VAL A 1085 -15.63 18.73 6.75
CA VAL A 1085 -15.80 20.18 6.75
C VAL A 1085 -14.43 20.86 6.65
N LEU A 1086 -14.25 21.71 5.64
CA LEU A 1086 -12.99 22.44 5.40
C LEU A 1086 -12.97 23.80 6.10
N ASP A 1087 -14.10 24.50 6.08
CA ASP A 1087 -14.32 25.77 6.76
C ASP A 1087 -15.81 25.91 7.12
N TYR A 1088 -16.24 27.06 7.64
CA TYR A 1088 -17.64 27.27 8.06
C TYR A 1088 -18.68 27.13 6.93
N ASN A 1089 -18.27 27.22 5.66
CA ASN A 1089 -19.17 27.19 4.49
C ASN A 1089 -18.81 26.12 3.46
N THR A 1090 -17.67 25.45 3.59
CA THR A 1090 -17.08 24.63 2.55
C THR A 1090 -16.86 23.23 3.07
N ILE A 1091 -17.24 22.26 2.26
CA ILE A 1091 -17.20 20.85 2.58
C ILE A 1091 -16.65 20.09 1.38
N VAL A 1092 -15.83 19.09 1.65
CA VAL A 1092 -15.37 18.11 0.66
C VAL A 1092 -16.10 16.81 0.87
N VAL A 1093 -16.52 16.18 -0.22
CA VAL A 1093 -17.24 14.90 -0.21
C VAL A 1093 -16.63 13.91 -1.17
N GLY A 1094 -16.66 12.65 -0.77
CA GLY A 1094 -16.40 11.49 -1.60
C GLY A 1094 -17.72 10.73 -1.84
N ASP A 1095 -17.91 10.20 -3.04
CA ASP A 1095 -19.08 9.40 -3.39
C ASP A 1095 -18.73 7.94 -3.71
N LYS A 1096 -19.78 7.11 -3.75
CA LYS A 1096 -19.73 5.68 -4.14
C LYS A 1096 -19.29 5.47 -5.59
N PHE A 1097 -19.30 6.51 -6.42
CA PHE A 1097 -18.94 6.46 -7.83
C PHE A 1097 -17.55 7.09 -8.07
N ASP A 1098 -16.70 7.00 -7.05
CA ASP A 1098 -15.26 7.29 -7.12
C ASP A 1098 -14.91 8.77 -7.35
N ASN A 1099 -15.82 9.69 -7.04
CA ASN A 1099 -15.61 11.13 -7.23
C ASN A 1099 -15.35 11.84 -5.90
N ILE A 1100 -14.51 12.87 -5.98
CA ILE A 1100 -14.36 13.91 -4.96
C ILE A 1100 -15.00 15.19 -5.49
N ALA A 1101 -15.83 15.83 -4.67
CA ALA A 1101 -16.38 17.15 -4.94
C ALA A 1101 -16.15 18.10 -3.76
N VAL A 1102 -15.86 19.37 -4.06
CA VAL A 1102 -15.78 20.44 -3.07
C VAL A 1102 -16.96 21.38 -3.30
N LEU A 1103 -17.82 21.48 -2.30
CA LEU A 1103 -19.05 22.25 -2.35
C LEU A 1103 -18.99 23.39 -1.34
N ARG A 1104 -19.61 24.53 -1.68
CA ARG A 1104 -19.64 25.71 -0.83
C ARG A 1104 -21.05 26.29 -0.73
N VAL A 1105 -21.43 26.68 0.48
CA VAL A 1105 -22.68 27.40 0.73
C VAL A 1105 -22.58 28.80 0.08
N PRO A 1106 -23.57 29.19 -0.75
CA PRO A 1106 -23.55 30.46 -1.48
C PRO A 1106 -23.56 31.66 -0.53
N GLY A 1107 -23.11 32.82 -1.01
CA GLY A 1107 -23.04 34.06 -0.23
C GLY A 1107 -24.39 34.45 0.39
N ASP A 1108 -25.46 34.39 -0.40
CA ASP A 1108 -26.80 34.82 0.01
C ASP A 1108 -27.38 33.98 1.16
N ALA A 1109 -27.03 32.69 1.21
CA ALA A 1109 -27.42 31.79 2.31
C ALA A 1109 -26.63 32.04 3.60
N LYS A 1110 -25.52 32.80 3.56
CA LYS A 1110 -24.76 33.18 4.75
C LYS A 1110 -25.48 34.26 5.54
N ASP A 1111 -26.10 35.19 4.84
CA ASP A 1111 -26.72 36.40 5.39
C ASP A 1111 -28.23 36.24 5.63
N ALA A 1112 -28.83 35.12 5.20
CA ALA A 1112 -30.22 34.77 5.43
C ALA A 1112 -30.51 34.47 6.92
N GLY A 1113 -30.46 35.51 7.76
CA GLY A 1113 -31.01 35.50 9.10
C GLY A 1113 -32.51 35.75 9.05
N ALA A 1114 -33.31 34.75 9.43
CA ALA A 1114 -34.73 34.83 9.82
C ALA A 1114 -35.85 34.57 8.78
N TRP A 1115 -35.59 34.32 7.50
CA TRP A 1115 -36.68 34.28 6.48
C TRP A 1115 -37.13 32.91 5.95
N GLY A 1116 -36.58 31.79 6.43
CA GLY A 1116 -36.99 30.47 5.96
C GLY A 1116 -37.92 29.71 6.91
N ARG A 1117 -38.84 28.90 6.36
CA ARG A 1117 -39.78 28.03 7.08
C ARG A 1117 -39.16 26.64 7.29
N ASP A 1118 -39.65 25.90 8.29
CA ASP A 1118 -39.13 24.56 8.63
C ASP A 1118 -39.27 23.53 7.50
N ASN A 1119 -40.22 23.74 6.58
CA ASN A 1119 -40.52 22.88 5.43
C ASN A 1119 -39.92 23.37 4.11
N ASP A 1120 -38.97 24.32 4.14
CA ASP A 1120 -38.37 24.89 2.93
C ASP A 1120 -37.68 23.83 2.07
N TYR A 1121 -37.08 22.82 2.71
CA TYR A 1121 -36.45 21.71 1.99
C TYR A 1121 -37.47 20.85 1.22
N ALA A 1122 -38.57 20.43 1.86
CA ALA A 1122 -39.59 19.64 1.15
C ALA A 1122 -40.36 20.45 0.11
N SER A 1123 -40.35 21.79 0.21
CA SER A 1123 -40.92 22.69 -0.80
C SER A 1123 -39.92 23.16 -1.86
N GLY A 1124 -38.65 22.73 -1.79
CA GLY A 1124 -37.62 23.03 -2.78
C GLY A 1124 -37.11 24.48 -2.76
N ASN A 1125 -37.40 25.25 -1.71
CA ASN A 1125 -37.09 26.69 -1.59
C ASN A 1125 -35.73 26.97 -0.93
N THR A 1126 -34.85 25.96 -0.83
CA THR A 1126 -33.52 26.08 -0.22
C THR A 1126 -32.49 26.63 -1.20
N PHE A 1127 -31.49 27.35 -0.69
CA PHE A 1127 -30.38 27.82 -1.50
C PHE A 1127 -29.51 26.65 -1.98
N LYS A 1128 -29.11 26.67 -3.25
CA LYS A 1128 -28.30 25.60 -3.83
C LYS A 1128 -26.80 25.85 -3.64
N MET A 1129 -26.07 24.79 -3.28
CA MET A 1129 -24.63 24.88 -3.05
C MET A 1129 -23.83 25.05 -4.36
N ASP A 1130 -22.76 25.84 -4.29
CA ASP A 1130 -21.83 26.08 -5.39
C ASP A 1130 -20.82 24.92 -5.51
N LEU A 1131 -20.72 24.31 -6.69
CA LEU A 1131 -19.66 23.35 -7.00
C LEU A 1131 -18.34 24.08 -7.26
N ILE A 1132 -17.41 24.01 -6.31
CA ILE A 1132 -16.10 24.66 -6.40
C ILE A 1132 -15.09 23.80 -7.15
N GLY A 1133 -15.07 22.49 -6.89
CA GLY A 1133 -14.15 21.57 -7.55
C GLY A 1133 -14.73 20.16 -7.69
N HIS A 1134 -14.28 19.45 -8.72
CA HIS A 1134 -14.68 18.07 -8.99
C HIS A 1134 -13.50 17.28 -9.59
N PHE A 1135 -13.30 16.06 -9.12
CA PHE A 1135 -12.25 15.16 -9.58
C PHE A 1135 -12.67 13.70 -9.45
N HIS A 1136 -12.49 12.90 -10.51
CA HIS A 1136 -12.70 11.45 -10.46
C HIS A 1136 -11.40 10.74 -10.09
N VAL A 1137 -11.37 10.11 -8.91
CA VAL A 1137 -10.22 9.36 -8.39
C VAL A 1137 -10.09 8.02 -9.11
N GLY A 1138 -11.22 7.37 -9.40
CA GLY A 1138 -11.29 6.03 -9.98
C GLY A 1138 -11.43 4.90 -8.96
N GLU A 1139 -11.50 5.24 -7.67
CA GLU A 1139 -11.78 4.34 -6.56
C GLU A 1139 -12.69 5.01 -5.53
N THR A 1140 -13.50 4.20 -4.84
CA THR A 1140 -14.50 4.71 -3.90
C THR A 1140 -13.82 5.21 -2.63
N ILE A 1141 -14.07 6.48 -2.27
CA ILE A 1141 -13.48 7.09 -1.07
C ILE A 1141 -14.23 6.61 0.18
N THR A 1142 -13.49 6.24 1.23
CA THR A 1142 -14.06 5.74 2.49
C THR A 1142 -13.83 6.67 3.67
N SER A 1143 -12.77 7.49 3.64
CA SER A 1143 -12.59 8.56 4.62
C SER A 1143 -11.95 9.81 4.02
N LEU A 1144 -12.26 10.95 4.63
CA LEU A 1144 -11.72 12.28 4.31
C LEU A 1144 -11.39 12.98 5.63
N GLN A 1145 -10.20 13.56 5.76
CA GLN A 1145 -9.81 14.31 6.95
C GLN A 1145 -8.88 15.47 6.58
N ARG A 1146 -9.13 16.65 7.16
CA ARG A 1146 -8.22 17.80 7.06
C ARG A 1146 -7.14 17.67 8.14
N VAL A 1147 -5.87 17.59 7.75
CA VAL A 1147 -4.73 17.34 8.66
C VAL A 1147 -3.44 18.01 8.20
N THR A 1148 -2.45 18.04 9.09
CA THR A 1148 -1.06 18.40 8.80
C THR A 1148 -0.19 17.21 9.21
N MET A 1149 0.46 16.55 8.25
CA MET A 1149 1.22 15.31 8.49
C MET A 1149 2.54 15.56 9.23
N VAL A 1150 3.21 16.67 8.90
CA VAL A 1150 4.56 17.02 9.36
C VAL A 1150 4.53 18.37 10.06
N ALA A 1151 5.28 18.51 11.15
CA ALA A 1151 5.41 19.80 11.84
C ALA A 1151 5.94 20.88 10.88
N GLY A 1152 5.18 21.95 10.68
CA GLY A 1152 5.51 23.03 9.72
C GLY A 1152 5.17 22.72 8.26
N GLY A 1153 4.58 21.56 7.97
CA GLY A 1153 4.03 21.22 6.65
C GLY A 1153 2.75 21.97 6.32
N ALA A 1154 2.25 21.76 5.10
CA ALA A 1154 0.99 22.39 4.68
C ALA A 1154 -0.24 21.65 5.22
N GLU A 1155 -1.33 22.37 5.44
CA GLU A 1155 -2.64 21.76 5.68
C GLU A 1155 -3.14 21.10 4.40
N ILE A 1156 -3.48 19.81 4.50
CA ILE A 1156 -3.95 18.98 3.39
C ILE A 1156 -5.28 18.32 3.75
N VAL A 1157 -6.00 17.85 2.74
CA VAL A 1157 -7.09 16.89 2.93
C VAL A 1157 -6.57 15.51 2.54
N ILE A 1158 -6.39 14.63 3.51
CA ILE A 1158 -6.04 13.24 3.25
C ILE A 1158 -7.32 12.43 3.02
N TYR A 1159 -7.27 11.48 2.08
CA TYR A 1159 -8.37 10.57 1.80
C TYR A 1159 -7.87 9.13 1.67
N SER A 1160 -8.75 8.18 1.97
CA SER A 1160 -8.53 6.75 1.74
C SER A 1160 -9.60 6.17 0.82
N THR A 1161 -9.28 5.07 0.14
CA THR A 1161 -10.19 4.39 -0.78
C THR A 1161 -10.43 2.93 -0.39
N VAL A 1162 -11.54 2.37 -0.89
CA VAL A 1162 -11.87 0.95 -0.71
C VAL A 1162 -10.78 0.03 -1.26
N LEU A 1163 -10.01 0.42 -2.28
CA LEU A 1163 -8.97 -0.46 -2.85
C LEU A 1163 -7.58 -0.28 -2.21
N GLY A 1164 -7.51 0.47 -1.10
CA GLY A 1164 -6.28 0.62 -0.31
C GLY A 1164 -5.43 1.82 -0.67
N THR A 1165 -5.89 2.71 -1.56
CA THR A 1165 -5.17 3.94 -1.91
C THR A 1165 -5.29 4.96 -0.79
N ILE A 1166 -4.18 5.62 -0.47
CA ILE A 1166 -4.15 6.79 0.40
C ILE A 1166 -3.67 7.96 -0.45
N GLY A 1167 -4.52 8.96 -0.62
CA GLY A 1167 -4.20 10.17 -1.38
C GLY A 1167 -4.33 11.43 -0.55
N ALA A 1168 -3.80 12.53 -1.08
CA ALA A 1168 -3.85 13.85 -0.46
C ALA A 1168 -4.23 14.93 -1.48
N LEU A 1169 -5.10 15.83 -1.06
CA LEU A 1169 -5.44 17.05 -1.78
C LEU A 1169 -4.65 18.19 -1.16
N TYR A 1170 -3.70 18.71 -1.93
CA TYR A 1170 -2.90 19.86 -1.56
C TYR A 1170 -3.55 21.14 -2.13
N PRO A 1171 -4.00 22.09 -1.28
CA PRO A 1171 -4.45 23.40 -1.78
C PRO A 1171 -3.25 24.24 -2.22
N PHE A 1172 -3.31 24.78 -3.43
CA PHE A 1172 -2.22 25.61 -3.96
C PHE A 1172 -1.96 26.85 -3.10
N SER A 1173 -0.68 27.11 -2.78
CA SER A 1173 -0.29 28.29 -2.00
C SER A 1173 -0.33 29.57 -2.83
N SER A 1174 -0.08 29.48 -4.14
CA SER A 1174 -0.06 30.64 -5.04
C SER A 1174 -0.64 30.34 -6.43
N LYS A 1175 -1.18 31.38 -7.08
CA LYS A 1175 -1.65 31.28 -8.48
C LYS A 1175 -0.53 30.94 -9.47
N ARG A 1176 0.70 31.38 -9.19
CA ARG A 1176 1.88 31.09 -10.03
C ARG A 1176 2.23 29.60 -10.01
N GLU A 1177 2.17 28.99 -8.83
CA GLU A 1177 2.39 27.56 -8.65
C GLU A 1177 1.29 26.74 -9.34
N HIS A 1178 0.03 27.14 -9.19
CA HIS A 1178 -1.08 26.53 -9.91
C HIS A 1178 -0.90 26.60 -11.44
N GLY A 1179 -0.64 27.79 -11.99
CA GLY A 1179 -0.44 27.96 -13.43
C GLY A 1179 0.73 27.16 -13.97
N PHE A 1180 1.81 27.02 -13.20
CA PHE A 1180 2.96 26.20 -13.56
C PHE A 1180 2.61 24.71 -13.66
N LEU A 1181 1.97 24.13 -12.65
CA LEU A 1181 1.62 22.71 -12.67
C LEU A 1181 0.49 22.39 -13.65
N GLN A 1182 -0.45 23.31 -13.83
CA GLN A 1182 -1.49 23.16 -14.84
C GLN A 1182 -0.89 23.13 -16.25
N ALA A 1183 0.11 23.98 -16.54
CA ALA A 1183 0.83 23.95 -17.80
C ALA A 1183 1.58 22.63 -17.98
N LEU A 1184 2.29 22.16 -16.94
CA LEU A 1184 2.96 20.86 -16.96
C LEU A 1184 1.98 19.73 -17.28
N GLU A 1185 0.83 19.68 -16.59
CA GLU A 1185 -0.22 18.69 -16.83
C GLU A 1185 -0.70 18.70 -18.29
N MET A 1186 -0.90 19.89 -18.89
CA MET A 1186 -1.28 20.01 -20.30
C MET A 1186 -0.20 19.48 -21.25
N HIS A 1187 1.08 19.77 -21.00
CA HIS A 1187 2.19 19.22 -21.80
C HIS A 1187 2.27 17.69 -21.65
N MET A 1188 2.10 17.17 -20.44
CA MET A 1188 2.09 15.72 -20.19
C MET A 1188 0.96 15.03 -20.96
N ARG A 1189 -0.23 15.62 -21.01
CA ARG A 1189 -1.37 15.08 -21.78
C ARG A 1189 -1.11 15.05 -23.30
N ASN A 1190 -0.47 16.08 -23.84
CA ASN A 1190 -0.31 16.26 -25.29
C ASN A 1190 0.91 15.51 -25.85
N THR A 1191 1.93 15.29 -25.03
CA THR A 1191 3.15 14.63 -25.49
C THR A 1191 2.83 13.16 -25.80
N ALA A 1192 3.11 12.70 -27.02
CA ALA A 1192 2.95 11.30 -27.47
C ALA A 1192 3.70 10.24 -26.62
N ALA A 1193 4.41 10.67 -25.57
CA ALA A 1193 5.11 9.87 -24.57
C ALA A 1193 4.26 9.49 -23.35
N SER A 1194 3.16 10.21 -23.07
CA SER A 1194 2.26 9.88 -21.96
C SER A 1194 0.80 9.64 -22.41
N PRO A 1195 0.53 8.91 -23.52
CA PRO A 1195 -0.80 8.35 -23.69
C PRO A 1195 -0.96 7.20 -22.70
N SER A 1196 -2.04 7.22 -21.92
CA SER A 1196 -2.55 6.08 -21.13
C SER A 1196 -2.20 4.74 -21.78
N LEU A 1197 -1.64 3.82 -21.00
CA LEU A 1197 -1.26 2.49 -21.48
C LEU A 1197 -2.46 1.74 -22.07
N THR A 1198 -3.67 1.96 -21.56
CA THR A 1198 -4.93 1.35 -22.04
C THR A 1198 -5.60 2.13 -23.18
N GLY A 1199 -5.00 3.24 -23.61
CA GLY A 1199 -5.56 4.11 -24.64
C GLY A 1199 -6.70 4.99 -24.14
N ARG A 1200 -6.87 5.18 -22.83
CA ARG A 1200 -7.86 6.08 -22.25
C ARG A 1200 -7.37 7.54 -22.29
N GLU A 1201 -8.23 8.46 -22.68
CA GLU A 1201 -7.88 9.89 -22.61
C GLU A 1201 -7.96 10.37 -21.15
N HIS A 1202 -6.87 10.96 -20.65
CA HIS A 1202 -6.73 11.39 -19.25
C HIS A 1202 -7.86 12.33 -18.79
N VAL A 1203 -8.16 13.36 -19.57
CA VAL A 1203 -9.22 14.34 -19.24
C VAL A 1203 -10.60 13.67 -19.15
N MET A 1204 -10.88 12.74 -20.06
CA MET A 1204 -12.14 11.99 -20.10
C MET A 1204 -12.24 10.95 -18.98
N TYR A 1205 -11.10 10.46 -18.47
CA TYR A 1205 -11.06 9.61 -17.28
C TYR A 1205 -11.31 10.42 -16.01
N ARG A 1206 -10.60 11.54 -15.81
CA ARG A 1206 -10.81 12.43 -14.65
C ARG A 1206 -12.16 13.15 -14.67
N SER A 1207 -12.85 13.12 -15.81
CA SER A 1207 -14.20 13.65 -16.02
C SER A 1207 -15.26 12.55 -16.21
N PHE A 1208 -15.09 11.39 -15.58
CA PHE A 1208 -15.93 10.20 -15.86
C PHE A 1208 -17.43 10.46 -15.72
N TYR A 1209 -17.84 11.10 -14.62
CA TYR A 1209 -19.24 11.43 -14.32
C TYR A 1209 -19.56 12.92 -14.48
N HIS A 1210 -18.70 13.78 -13.92
CA HIS A 1210 -18.78 15.24 -14.10
C HIS A 1210 -17.42 15.78 -14.57
N PRO A 1211 -17.40 16.90 -15.32
CA PRO A 1211 -16.16 17.53 -15.77
C PRO A 1211 -15.20 17.86 -14.63
N ILE A 1212 -13.91 17.61 -14.86
CA ILE A 1212 -12.85 18.05 -13.95
C ILE A 1212 -12.91 19.57 -13.76
N LYS A 1213 -12.85 20.04 -12.51
CA LYS A 1213 -12.91 21.47 -12.18
C LYS A 1213 -11.97 21.81 -11.03
N ASN A 1214 -11.06 22.77 -11.24
CA ASN A 1214 -10.13 23.29 -10.23
C ASN A 1214 -9.20 22.25 -9.56
N PHE A 1215 -8.95 21.12 -10.23
CA PHE A 1215 -7.97 20.11 -9.83
C PHE A 1215 -6.86 20.00 -10.88
N VAL A 1216 -5.64 19.71 -10.42
CA VAL A 1216 -4.49 19.30 -11.23
C VAL A 1216 -4.07 17.90 -10.75
N ASP A 1217 -3.86 16.96 -11.67
CA ASP A 1217 -3.46 15.59 -11.35
C ASP A 1217 -1.95 15.46 -11.14
N ALA A 1218 -1.53 15.23 -9.90
CA ALA A 1218 -0.12 15.06 -9.56
C ALA A 1218 0.46 13.79 -10.13
N ASP A 1219 -0.32 12.70 -10.16
CA ASP A 1219 0.16 11.39 -10.58
C ASP A 1219 0.58 11.44 -12.05
N LEU A 1220 -0.11 12.24 -12.88
CA LEU A 1220 0.31 12.51 -14.26
C LEU A 1220 1.55 13.42 -14.34
N CYS A 1221 1.65 14.43 -13.48
CA CYS A 1221 2.83 15.31 -13.43
C CYS A 1221 4.09 14.55 -13.01
N GLU A 1222 3.99 13.61 -12.08
CA GLU A 1222 5.10 12.77 -11.61
C GLU A 1222 5.59 11.78 -12.68
N VAL A 1223 4.79 11.45 -13.71
CA VAL A 1223 5.28 10.70 -14.88
C VAL A 1223 6.42 11.43 -15.61
N TYR A 1224 6.59 12.74 -15.39
CA TYR A 1224 7.72 13.51 -15.93
C TYR A 1224 9.09 12.89 -15.58
N TYR A 1225 9.24 12.31 -14.38
CA TYR A 1225 10.47 11.62 -13.97
C TYR A 1225 10.82 10.43 -14.87
N GLN A 1226 9.81 9.79 -15.45
CA GLN A 1226 9.92 8.55 -16.23
C GLN A 1226 10.17 8.83 -17.72
N LEU A 1227 10.05 10.08 -18.15
CA LEU A 1227 10.26 10.45 -19.54
C LEU A 1227 11.75 10.37 -19.94
N PRO A 1228 12.06 10.00 -21.19
CA PRO A 1228 13.41 10.12 -21.72
C PRO A 1228 13.95 11.55 -21.60
N ALA A 1229 15.25 11.70 -21.34
CA ALA A 1229 15.90 13.01 -21.12
C ALA A 1229 15.67 14.03 -22.26
N GLU A 1230 15.57 13.56 -23.50
CA GLU A 1230 15.24 14.40 -24.65
C GLU A 1230 13.86 15.06 -24.52
N LYS A 1231 12.84 14.28 -24.12
CA LYS A 1231 11.47 14.78 -23.92
C LYS A 1231 11.34 15.65 -22.68
N GLN A 1232 12.07 15.32 -21.61
CA GLN A 1232 12.15 16.17 -20.43
C GLN A 1232 12.69 17.56 -20.80
N ARG A 1233 13.77 17.62 -21.60
CA ARG A 1233 14.33 18.88 -22.11
C ARG A 1233 13.34 19.63 -22.99
N GLN A 1234 12.68 18.95 -23.91
CA GLN A 1234 11.67 19.56 -24.78
C GLN A 1234 10.57 20.25 -23.96
N ILE A 1235 9.94 19.53 -23.04
CA ILE A 1235 8.86 20.07 -22.18
C ILE A 1235 9.39 21.20 -21.29
N ALA A 1236 10.59 21.07 -20.75
CA ALA A 1236 11.17 22.12 -19.90
C ALA A 1236 11.42 23.42 -20.69
N VAL A 1237 11.94 23.32 -21.92
CA VAL A 1237 12.15 24.46 -22.82
C VAL A 1237 10.84 25.12 -23.20
N ASP A 1238 9.80 24.33 -23.53
CA ASP A 1238 8.46 24.86 -23.84
C ASP A 1238 7.85 25.63 -22.65
N MET A 1239 8.28 25.33 -21.43
CA MET A 1239 7.87 26.00 -20.19
C MET A 1239 8.81 27.14 -19.74
N ASP A 1240 9.83 27.49 -20.53
CA ASP A 1240 10.91 28.43 -20.17
C ASP A 1240 11.63 28.04 -18.86
N LYS A 1241 11.93 26.74 -18.69
CA LYS A 1241 12.59 26.15 -17.52
C LYS A 1241 13.67 25.16 -17.89
N THR A 1242 14.46 24.76 -16.89
CA THR A 1242 15.33 23.59 -17.00
C THR A 1242 14.65 22.34 -16.43
N PRO A 1243 15.01 21.12 -16.88
CA PRO A 1243 14.44 19.88 -16.32
C PRO A 1243 14.63 19.78 -14.79
N GLN A 1244 15.76 20.25 -14.28
CA GLN A 1244 16.06 20.26 -12.85
C GLN A 1244 15.11 21.15 -12.05
N GLU A 1245 14.72 22.31 -12.59
CA GLU A 1245 13.75 23.19 -11.95
C GLU A 1245 12.34 22.57 -11.88
N VAL A 1246 11.94 21.82 -12.91
CA VAL A 1246 10.67 21.09 -12.94
C VAL A 1246 10.68 20.01 -11.87
N MET A 1247 11.72 19.17 -11.84
CA MET A 1247 11.89 18.12 -10.84
C MET A 1247 11.92 18.69 -9.41
N LYS A 1248 12.68 19.76 -9.18
CA LYS A 1248 12.76 20.43 -7.88
C LYS A 1248 11.39 20.88 -7.38
N LYS A 1249 10.57 21.49 -8.23
CA LYS A 1249 9.22 21.92 -7.84
C LYS A 1249 8.29 20.77 -7.47
N LEU A 1250 8.35 19.66 -8.21
CA LEU A 1250 7.57 18.46 -7.90
C LEU A 1250 7.98 17.87 -6.54
N GLU A 1251 9.29 17.76 -6.27
CA GLU A 1251 9.81 17.33 -4.98
C GLU A 1251 9.42 18.28 -3.83
N ASP A 1252 9.51 19.60 -4.04
CA ASP A 1252 9.18 20.60 -3.02
C ASP A 1252 7.70 20.54 -2.58
N ILE A 1253 6.78 20.16 -3.48
CA ILE A 1253 5.37 19.94 -3.12
C ILE A 1253 5.24 18.67 -2.28
N ARG A 1254 5.89 17.58 -2.68
CA ARG A 1254 5.84 16.30 -1.95
C ARG A 1254 6.41 16.43 -0.53
N ASN A 1255 7.55 17.12 -0.38
CA ASN A 1255 8.18 17.39 0.92
C ASN A 1255 7.37 18.36 1.82
N ARG A 1256 6.42 19.12 1.26
CA ARG A 1256 5.49 19.95 2.07
C ARG A 1256 4.31 19.14 2.60
N VAL A 1257 4.04 17.98 2.00
CA VAL A 1257 2.95 17.07 2.35
C VAL A 1257 3.44 15.94 3.28
N LEU A 1258 4.65 15.42 3.06
CA LEU A 1258 5.33 14.33 3.81
C LEU A 1258 6.71 14.74 4.29
#